data_AF-A0A9W7Y320-F1
#
_entry.id   AF-A0A9W7Y320-F1
#
_cell.length_a   1.000
_cell.length_b   1.000
_cell.length_c   1.000
_cell.angle_alpha   90.00
_cell.angle_beta   90.00
_cell.angle_gamma   90.00
#
_symmetry.space_group_name_H-M   'P 1'
#
loop_
_entity.id
_entity.type
_entity.pdbx_description
1 polymer ?
#
loop_
_entity_poly.entity_id
_entity_poly.type
_entity_poly.pdbx_seq_one_letter_code
_entity_poly.pdbx_strand_id
1 'polypeptide(L)'
;AGALDDVLAAANHCKIWHVVHIRPDNPTNLGSLIGVPDRQFIRHQVQGMGLVDMSRRRAPAEFTVGLAFEAFIERYAPVISIEQPGGNGAGADEQALAAPTLVEQVANTRGWVPGQHYARGHHMLFMTERVWRSIEVELWALHKDRPRGRQTRRPAGSILGALATVGDAGELARPHLPFDDASTIYGSEVDASDGFNPDDDGVFSGDEYGDSDYDDEHVDDGYGDDGMHRVRNGGESGEHGRPSREDQDEKPRWAETNPEHGNFDGDYGEVRRRAAAARAGREGLVEEVETTQARRCWSRTTNCLTFIIPDWLIGCCGMKREDMRMAWREKVAICVLILLMWGFVLFFIIGLGLLMCPRQFVYNMDEVAGHTERSDAFVAMRGRVYDITKFLNQEHGKSRGGASPEDMLMYSGQEINASFPLSLRAACPELVPARDDPNWLMYLKADIELETTFPFMHRAGGLANSKMMMSQDFYRKYALPKMRLFKVGDVVWDLKHVRSMHQRGGMYWRVINGEVFNLNPYFATRDSPENADQRKWRFLHRLVESIFEDAGARDTDVTKYWNMLPLNKNVRRTNYQCMKNLFYVGKVDTRHSFRCLFPNFLLLAAACLLMLVILIKFLASLQLSSRRKPQKHDKFVVCQVPCYTEGEVSLRRTIDSLAVLSYDDKHRLLFIICDGNIVGSGNDRPTPRIVLDILGVDPKLDPPARSFRAIGEGGQQHNMAKVYSGLYEYEGHVVPYLVVAKIGKPTEKSRPGNRGKRDSQMLLLHFLSRVHFEAPMSPLDLEIYHQMKNVIGVHPSLYEYLMMIDADTEVMPDSLTRLVACMVHDAKVIGICGETQLINEDFSWTTMIQVYEYFISHHMAKAFESLFGSVTCLPGCFCMYRLRTARGMPLIVSKNVINDYAENH
;
A
#
# COMPACT_ATOMS: atom_id res chain seq x y z
N ALA A 1 -46.58 58.97 0.34
CA ALA A 1 -45.97 57.66 0.06
C ALA A 1 -45.46 57.12 1.38
N GLY A 2 -45.80 55.89 1.72
CA GLY A 2 -45.18 55.17 2.84
C GLY A 2 -43.91 54.47 2.38
N ALA A 3 -43.06 54.05 3.32
CA ALA A 3 -41.81 53.34 3.00
C ALA A 3 -42.03 52.06 2.16
N LEU A 4 -43.22 51.45 2.23
CA LEU A 4 -43.60 50.32 1.37
C LEU A 4 -43.78 50.74 -0.10
N ASP A 5 -44.33 51.93 -0.37
CA ASP A 5 -44.50 52.45 -1.73
C ASP A 5 -43.13 52.69 -2.38
N ASP A 6 -42.17 53.23 -1.62
CA ASP A 6 -40.81 53.48 -2.09
C ASP A 6 -40.05 52.17 -2.36
N VAL A 7 -40.25 51.14 -1.53
CA VAL A 7 -39.70 49.79 -1.76
C VAL A 7 -40.32 49.14 -3.00
N LEU A 8 -41.64 49.28 -3.21
CA LEU A 8 -42.32 48.75 -4.41
C LEU A 8 -41.91 49.51 -5.68
N ALA A 9 -41.71 50.84 -5.60
CA ALA A 9 -41.18 51.64 -6.69
C ALA A 9 -39.74 51.23 -7.04
N ALA A 10 -38.88 51.06 -6.04
CA ALA A 10 -37.52 50.56 -6.24
C ALA A 10 -37.51 49.15 -6.85
N ALA A 11 -38.38 48.26 -6.38
CA ALA A 11 -38.54 46.91 -6.92
C ALA A 11 -38.98 46.91 -8.40
N ASN A 12 -39.89 47.80 -8.80
CA ASN A 12 -40.34 47.97 -10.18
C ASN A 12 -39.23 48.46 -11.14
N HIS A 13 -38.20 49.15 -10.61
CA HIS A 13 -37.03 49.56 -11.39
C HIS A 13 -35.88 48.53 -11.35
N CYS A 14 -36.03 47.41 -10.62
CA CYS A 14 -35.01 46.38 -10.47
C CYS A 14 -35.40 45.06 -11.16
N LYS A 15 -34.41 44.25 -11.54
CA LYS A 15 -34.65 42.87 -11.98
C LYS A 15 -34.76 41.96 -10.76
N ILE A 16 -36.00 41.68 -10.35
CA ILE A 16 -36.30 40.88 -9.15
C ILE A 16 -35.99 39.39 -9.40
N TRP A 17 -35.28 38.77 -8.44
CA TRP A 17 -35.09 37.31 -8.37
C TRP A 17 -35.79 36.79 -7.11
N HIS A 18 -36.77 35.91 -7.28
CA HIS A 18 -37.50 35.31 -6.16
C HIS A 18 -36.78 34.05 -5.67
N VAL A 19 -36.27 34.09 -4.44
CA VAL A 19 -35.77 32.91 -3.72
C VAL A 19 -36.81 32.53 -2.67
N VAL A 20 -37.31 31.29 -2.74
CA VAL A 20 -38.35 30.80 -1.83
C VAL A 20 -37.76 29.74 -0.92
N HIS A 21 -37.77 30.02 0.39
CA HIS A 21 -37.26 29.11 1.41
C HIS A 21 -38.40 28.25 1.95
N ILE A 22 -38.38 26.95 1.62
CA ILE A 22 -39.32 25.97 2.17
C ILE A 22 -38.59 25.16 3.25
N ARG A 23 -39.15 25.14 4.46
CA ARG A 23 -38.64 24.35 5.57
C ARG A 23 -39.19 22.91 5.50
N PRO A 24 -38.34 21.87 5.52
CA PRO A 24 -38.81 20.49 5.41
C PRO A 24 -39.42 19.94 6.71
N ASP A 25 -39.04 20.50 7.85
CA ASP A 25 -39.38 20.10 9.22
C ASP A 25 -40.39 21.06 9.86
N ASN A 26 -41.39 20.53 10.58
CA ASN A 26 -42.29 21.35 11.38
C ASN A 26 -41.67 21.60 12.77
N PRO A 27 -41.29 22.84 13.12
CA PRO A 27 -40.56 23.13 14.37
C PRO A 27 -41.39 22.90 15.64
N THR A 28 -42.72 22.77 15.53
CA THR A 28 -43.61 22.48 16.67
C THR A 28 -43.81 20.97 16.91
N ASN A 29 -43.35 20.10 16.00
CA ASN A 29 -43.59 18.66 16.07
C ASN A 29 -42.30 17.87 16.36
N LEU A 30 -41.84 17.95 17.62
CA LEU A 30 -40.62 17.28 18.11
C LEU A 30 -40.62 15.74 17.96
N GLY A 31 -41.77 15.12 17.68
CA GLY A 31 -41.88 13.68 17.44
C GLY A 31 -41.51 13.22 16.02
N SER A 32 -41.28 14.14 15.08
CA SER A 32 -40.90 13.80 13.71
C SER A 32 -39.40 13.49 13.59
N LEU A 33 -39.07 12.36 12.94
CA LEU A 33 -37.69 11.92 12.70
C LEU A 33 -36.90 13.00 11.95
N ILE A 34 -35.77 13.43 12.52
CA ILE A 34 -34.86 14.40 11.90
C ILE A 34 -34.46 13.92 10.50
N GLY A 35 -34.85 14.67 9.47
CA GLY A 35 -34.59 14.35 8.07
C GLY A 35 -35.76 13.70 7.31
N VAL A 36 -36.87 13.35 7.97
CA VAL A 36 -38.13 12.98 7.29
C VAL A 36 -38.94 14.26 7.03
N PRO A 37 -39.17 14.65 5.76
CA PRO A 37 -39.91 15.88 5.45
C PRO A 37 -41.39 15.77 5.83
N ASP A 38 -41.88 16.70 6.66
CA ASP A 38 -43.30 16.82 6.98
C ASP A 38 -44.06 17.32 5.75
N ARG A 39 -44.69 16.37 5.06
CA ARG A 39 -45.47 16.62 3.83
C ARG A 39 -46.66 17.56 4.07
N GLN A 40 -47.24 17.60 5.27
CA GLN A 40 -48.35 18.51 5.58
C GLN A 40 -47.83 19.92 5.81
N PHE A 41 -46.74 20.08 6.56
CA PHE A 41 -46.12 21.38 6.81
C PHE A 41 -45.50 22.01 5.56
N ILE A 42 -44.86 21.20 4.70
CA ILE A 42 -44.40 21.64 3.38
C ILE A 42 -45.58 22.08 2.51
N ARG A 43 -46.68 21.29 2.47
CA ARG A 43 -47.88 21.64 1.72
C ARG A 43 -48.49 22.96 2.21
N HIS A 44 -48.55 23.16 3.53
CA HIS A 44 -49.03 24.40 4.13
C HIS A 44 -48.18 25.61 3.72
N GLN A 45 -46.84 25.51 3.77
CA GLN A 45 -45.95 26.59 3.29
C GLN A 45 -46.12 26.87 1.80
N VAL A 46 -46.19 25.83 0.96
CA VAL A 46 -46.38 25.95 -0.50
C VAL A 46 -47.72 26.63 -0.85
N GLN A 47 -48.77 26.41 -0.04
CA GLN A 47 -50.05 27.09 -0.15
C GLN A 47 -50.00 28.53 0.38
N GLY A 48 -49.47 28.75 1.58
CA GLY A 48 -49.40 30.07 2.23
C GLY A 48 -48.49 31.07 1.52
N MET A 49 -47.44 30.60 0.84
CA MET A 49 -46.57 31.41 -0.03
C MET A 49 -47.18 31.66 -1.42
N GLY A 50 -48.42 31.21 -1.69
CA GLY A 50 -49.11 31.43 -2.96
C GLY A 50 -48.52 30.69 -4.16
N LEU A 51 -47.56 29.78 -3.98
CA LEU A 51 -46.86 29.09 -5.07
C LEU A 51 -47.82 28.26 -5.93
N VAL A 52 -48.84 27.67 -5.32
CA VAL A 52 -49.89 26.92 -6.02
C VAL A 52 -50.65 27.83 -7.00
N ASP A 53 -50.99 29.05 -6.58
CA ASP A 53 -51.75 29.98 -7.40
C ASP A 53 -50.86 30.70 -8.42
N MET A 54 -49.59 30.98 -8.10
CA MET A 54 -48.59 31.40 -9.08
C MET A 54 -48.41 30.35 -10.18
N SER A 55 -48.28 29.07 -9.81
CA SER A 55 -48.17 27.96 -10.75
C SER A 55 -49.43 27.83 -11.61
N ARG A 56 -50.63 27.84 -11.02
CA ARG A 56 -51.91 27.80 -11.74
C ARG A 56 -52.10 28.97 -12.71
N ARG A 57 -51.64 30.18 -12.36
CA ARG A 57 -51.71 31.37 -13.24
C ARG A 57 -50.71 31.30 -14.40
N ARG A 58 -49.56 30.63 -14.21
CA ARG A 58 -48.52 30.46 -15.25
C ARG A 58 -48.76 29.25 -16.16
N ALA A 59 -49.28 28.14 -15.65
CA ALA A 59 -49.51 26.91 -16.39
C ALA A 59 -50.28 27.05 -17.74
N PRO A 60 -51.28 27.94 -17.90
CA PRO A 60 -51.94 28.16 -19.19
C PRO A 60 -51.25 29.21 -20.09
N ALA A 61 -50.23 29.92 -19.61
CA ALA A 61 -49.65 31.10 -20.26
C ALA A 61 -48.12 31.01 -20.53
N GLU A 62 -47.40 30.11 -19.86
CA GLU A 62 -45.96 29.92 -19.98
C GLU A 62 -45.59 28.48 -20.37
N PHE A 63 -44.44 28.30 -21.03
CA PHE A 63 -43.88 26.97 -21.26
C PHE A 63 -43.16 26.48 -20.00
N THR A 64 -43.85 25.67 -19.20
CA THR A 64 -43.37 25.22 -17.88
C THR A 64 -42.31 24.10 -17.94
N VAL A 65 -42.12 23.45 -19.09
CA VAL A 65 -41.18 22.34 -19.26
C VAL A 65 -40.20 22.62 -20.40
N GLY A 66 -38.90 22.48 -20.17
CA GLY A 66 -37.85 22.63 -21.18
C GLY A 66 -36.93 21.40 -21.22
N LEU A 67 -36.66 20.87 -22.42
CA LEU A 67 -35.77 19.73 -22.65
C LEU A 67 -34.85 20.00 -23.85
N ALA A 68 -33.61 19.49 -23.83
CA ALA A 68 -32.76 19.49 -25.01
C ALA A 68 -33.37 18.58 -26.10
N PHE A 69 -33.16 18.88 -27.38
CA PHE A 69 -33.76 18.10 -28.47
C PHE A 69 -33.36 16.62 -28.43
N GLU A 70 -32.09 16.35 -28.18
CA GLU A 70 -31.52 15.01 -28.07
C GLU A 70 -32.12 14.27 -26.86
N ALA A 71 -32.26 14.95 -25.72
CA ALA A 71 -32.84 14.38 -24.50
C ALA A 71 -34.35 14.11 -24.63
N PHE A 72 -35.07 14.94 -25.40
CA PHE A 72 -36.48 14.70 -25.74
C PHE A 72 -36.61 13.47 -26.65
N ILE A 73 -35.81 13.37 -27.70
CA ILE A 73 -35.83 12.23 -28.63
C ILE A 73 -35.45 10.94 -27.90
N GLU A 74 -34.39 10.92 -27.10
CA GLU A 74 -33.94 9.73 -26.37
C GLU A 74 -35.00 9.26 -25.34
N ARG A 75 -35.57 10.17 -24.54
CA ARG A 75 -36.55 9.82 -23.51
C ARG A 75 -37.87 9.32 -24.11
N TYR A 76 -38.34 9.96 -25.17
CA TYR A 76 -39.65 9.69 -25.75
C TYR A 76 -39.61 8.82 -27.00
N ALA A 77 -38.44 8.32 -27.41
CA ALA A 77 -38.27 7.30 -28.47
C ALA A 77 -39.33 6.16 -28.46
N PRO A 78 -39.78 5.62 -27.31
CA PRO A 78 -40.79 4.55 -27.30
C PRO A 78 -42.20 4.99 -27.68
N VAL A 79 -42.52 6.29 -27.57
CA VAL A 79 -43.86 6.87 -27.84
C VAL A 79 -43.90 7.78 -29.07
N ILE A 80 -42.75 8.24 -29.56
CA ILE A 80 -42.67 9.03 -30.79
C ILE A 80 -42.53 8.10 -31.99
N SER A 81 -43.64 7.90 -32.72
CA SER A 81 -43.65 7.17 -33.99
C SER A 81 -42.95 7.99 -35.07
N ILE A 82 -41.62 7.85 -35.16
CA ILE A 82 -40.84 8.42 -36.27
C ILE A 82 -40.97 7.45 -37.44
N GLU A 83 -41.73 7.83 -38.46
CA GLU A 83 -41.72 7.14 -39.75
C GLU A 83 -40.33 7.32 -40.38
N GLN A 84 -39.50 6.27 -40.31
CA GLN A 84 -38.32 6.21 -41.18
C GLN A 84 -38.79 5.92 -42.61
N PRO A 85 -38.30 6.67 -43.62
CA PRO A 85 -38.70 6.45 -45.00
C PRO A 85 -38.38 5.01 -45.42
N GLY A 86 -39.38 4.32 -45.97
CA GLY A 86 -39.37 2.87 -46.11
C GLY A 86 -38.20 2.33 -46.93
N GLY A 87 -37.50 1.34 -46.37
CA GLY A 87 -36.38 0.68 -47.03
C GLY A 87 -36.78 -0.05 -48.31
N ASN A 88 -36.16 0.33 -49.42
CA ASN A 88 -35.90 -0.52 -50.57
C ASN A 88 -34.42 -0.35 -50.94
N GLY A 89 -33.70 -1.46 -51.11
CA GLY A 89 -32.24 -1.48 -50.95
C GLY A 89 -31.45 -0.71 -52.02
N ALA A 90 -30.71 0.31 -51.57
CA ALA A 90 -29.45 0.78 -52.15
C ALA A 90 -28.62 1.49 -51.04
N GLY A 91 -27.29 1.48 -51.16
CA GLY A 91 -26.31 1.84 -50.13
C GLY A 91 -26.67 2.92 -49.10
N ALA A 92 -26.58 2.56 -47.82
CA ALA A 92 -26.83 3.44 -46.68
C ALA A 92 -25.63 4.37 -46.38
N ASP A 93 -25.45 5.40 -47.21
CA ASP A 93 -24.97 6.72 -46.74
C ASP A 93 -26.20 7.53 -46.30
N GLU A 94 -26.82 7.09 -45.20
CA GLU A 94 -28.11 7.61 -44.75
C GLU A 94 -27.91 8.82 -43.82
N GLN A 95 -28.27 10.00 -44.31
CA GLN A 95 -28.18 11.25 -43.56
C GLN A 95 -29.19 11.24 -42.40
N ALA A 96 -28.71 10.89 -41.20
CA ALA A 96 -29.48 11.02 -39.98
C ALA A 96 -30.02 12.46 -39.84
N LEU A 97 -31.35 12.61 -39.81
CA LEU A 97 -31.99 13.91 -39.65
C LEU A 97 -31.50 14.59 -38.36
N ALA A 98 -31.14 15.86 -38.46
CA ALA A 98 -30.72 16.64 -37.30
C ALA A 98 -31.83 16.70 -36.25
N ALA A 99 -31.47 16.62 -34.97
CA ALA A 99 -32.42 16.57 -33.84
C ALA A 99 -33.51 17.67 -33.85
N PRO A 100 -33.25 18.94 -34.24
CA PRO A 100 -34.31 19.95 -34.35
C PRO A 100 -35.41 19.56 -35.35
N THR A 101 -35.05 18.93 -36.47
CA THR A 101 -35.99 18.53 -37.54
C THR A 101 -36.87 17.36 -37.10
N LEU A 102 -36.30 16.40 -36.36
CA LEU A 102 -37.07 15.30 -35.76
C LEU A 102 -38.10 15.81 -34.75
N VAL A 103 -37.73 16.82 -33.94
CA VAL A 103 -38.66 17.47 -32.99
C VAL A 103 -39.79 18.19 -33.71
N GLU A 104 -39.53 18.88 -34.83
CA GLU A 104 -40.58 19.49 -35.65
C GLU A 104 -41.49 18.43 -36.31
N GLN A 105 -40.95 17.29 -36.77
CA GLN A 105 -41.76 16.18 -37.26
C GLN A 105 -42.68 15.61 -36.16
N VAL A 106 -42.16 15.32 -34.97
CA VAL A 106 -42.96 14.82 -33.84
C VAL A 106 -44.07 15.82 -33.44
N ALA A 107 -43.75 17.12 -33.43
CA ALA A 107 -44.73 18.16 -33.16
C ALA A 107 -45.84 18.19 -34.22
N ASN A 108 -45.50 18.10 -35.50
CA ASN A 108 -46.46 18.07 -36.60
C ASN A 108 -47.36 16.81 -36.55
N THR A 109 -46.77 15.62 -36.39
CA THR A 109 -47.51 14.35 -36.30
C THR A 109 -48.48 14.32 -35.11
N ARG A 110 -48.14 14.99 -34.00
CA ARG A 110 -49.00 15.10 -32.81
C ARG A 110 -49.89 16.36 -32.78
N GLY A 111 -49.96 17.13 -33.88
CA GLY A 111 -50.84 18.31 -33.99
C GLY A 111 -50.49 19.44 -33.02
N TRP A 112 -49.21 19.60 -32.67
CA TRP A 112 -48.76 20.66 -31.77
C TRP A 112 -48.64 21.99 -32.51
N VAL A 113 -49.26 23.04 -31.98
CA VAL A 113 -49.24 24.38 -32.57
C VAL A 113 -48.03 25.16 -32.03
N PRO A 114 -47.11 25.65 -32.89
CA PRO A 114 -46.01 26.50 -32.46
C PRO A 114 -46.51 27.77 -31.74
N GLY A 115 -45.85 28.16 -30.66
CA GLY A 115 -46.22 29.32 -29.84
C GLY A 115 -47.39 29.10 -28.87
N GLN A 116 -48.20 28.07 -29.06
CA GLN A 116 -49.33 27.73 -28.16
C GLN A 116 -49.13 26.42 -27.39
N HIS A 117 -48.62 25.38 -28.05
CA HIS A 117 -48.40 24.06 -27.46
C HIS A 117 -46.92 23.84 -27.11
N TYR A 118 -46.02 24.33 -27.98
CA TYR A 118 -44.57 24.29 -27.79
C TYR A 118 -43.88 25.53 -28.39
N ALA A 119 -42.65 25.80 -27.98
CA ALA A 119 -41.76 26.76 -28.63
C ALA A 119 -40.37 26.14 -28.83
N ARG A 120 -39.72 26.45 -29.94
CA ARG A 120 -38.39 25.93 -30.29
C ARG A 120 -37.31 26.99 -30.06
N GLY A 121 -36.35 26.69 -29.20
CA GLY A 121 -35.10 27.45 -29.05
C GLY A 121 -34.00 26.97 -30.00
N HIS A 122 -32.75 27.37 -29.75
CA HIS A 122 -31.61 26.92 -30.57
C HIS A 122 -31.22 25.45 -30.30
N HIS A 123 -31.35 24.98 -29.06
CA HIS A 123 -31.01 23.61 -28.64
C HIS A 123 -32.07 22.97 -27.72
N MET A 124 -33.14 23.71 -27.40
CA MET A 124 -34.13 23.35 -26.39
C MET A 124 -35.54 23.40 -26.99
N LEU A 125 -36.33 22.37 -26.68
CA LEU A 125 -37.77 22.33 -26.86
C LEU A 125 -38.44 22.78 -25.56
N PHE A 126 -39.29 23.80 -25.64
CA PHE A 126 -40.13 24.27 -24.56
C PHE A 126 -41.57 23.83 -24.79
N MET A 127 -42.23 23.25 -23.80
CA MET A 127 -43.58 22.69 -23.90
C MET A 127 -44.48 23.24 -22.79
N THR A 128 -45.77 23.34 -23.10
CA THR A 128 -46.80 23.56 -22.08
C THR A 128 -47.02 22.29 -21.24
N GLU A 129 -47.48 22.46 -20.00
CA GLU A 129 -47.72 21.32 -19.08
C GLU A 129 -48.68 20.28 -19.68
N ARG A 130 -49.72 20.74 -20.39
CA ARG A 130 -50.71 19.88 -21.08
C ARG A 130 -50.03 18.93 -22.09
N VAL A 131 -49.10 19.47 -22.87
CA VAL A 131 -48.38 18.73 -23.91
C VAL A 131 -47.43 17.72 -23.28
N TRP A 132 -46.58 18.16 -22.35
CA TRP A 132 -45.66 17.28 -21.64
C TRP A 132 -46.41 16.13 -20.92
N ARG A 133 -47.48 16.46 -20.20
CA ARG A 133 -48.28 15.47 -19.47
C ARG A 133 -48.95 14.43 -20.38
N SER A 134 -49.35 14.80 -21.60
CA SER A 134 -49.93 13.84 -22.55
C SER A 134 -48.93 12.74 -22.95
N ILE A 135 -47.71 13.13 -23.34
CA ILE A 135 -46.65 12.18 -23.69
C ILE A 135 -46.15 11.38 -22.47
N GLU A 136 -46.03 12.01 -21.30
CA GLU A 136 -45.54 11.31 -20.10
C GLU A 136 -46.51 10.20 -19.65
N VAL A 137 -47.83 10.41 -19.78
CA VAL A 137 -48.85 9.38 -19.50
C VAL A 137 -48.76 8.21 -20.48
N GLU A 138 -48.52 8.46 -21.76
CA GLU A 138 -48.32 7.39 -22.76
C GLU A 138 -47.04 6.57 -22.45
N LEU A 139 -45.96 7.23 -22.05
CA LEU A 139 -44.70 6.57 -21.70
C LEU A 139 -44.87 5.68 -20.45
N TRP A 140 -45.65 6.13 -19.46
CA TRP A 140 -45.96 5.33 -18.27
C TRP A 140 -46.87 4.14 -18.59
N ALA A 141 -47.81 4.27 -19.54
CA ALA A 141 -48.64 3.15 -19.98
C ALA A 141 -47.77 2.02 -20.56
N LEU A 142 -46.83 2.32 -21.45
CA LEU A 142 -45.88 1.35 -22.03
C LEU A 142 -45.00 0.64 -20.99
N HIS A 143 -44.65 1.32 -19.88
CA HIS A 143 -43.85 0.71 -18.81
C HIS A 143 -44.63 -0.28 -17.94
N LYS A 144 -45.96 -0.21 -17.91
CA LYS A 144 -46.80 -1.08 -17.07
C LYS A 144 -46.95 -2.50 -17.64
N ASP A 145 -46.85 -2.65 -18.96
CA ASP A 145 -47.16 -3.90 -19.68
C ASP A 145 -45.93 -4.82 -19.92
N ARG A 146 -44.76 -4.53 -19.32
CA ARG A 146 -43.56 -5.38 -19.43
C ARG A 146 -43.40 -6.34 -18.24
N PRO A 147 -43.29 -7.68 -18.47
CA PRO A 147 -42.83 -8.62 -17.44
C PRO A 147 -41.41 -8.27 -16.97
N ARG A 148 -41.14 -8.37 -15.66
CA ARG A 148 -39.84 -7.99 -15.06
C ARG A 148 -38.70 -8.93 -15.47
N GLY A 149 -38.06 -8.63 -16.61
CA GLY A 149 -36.84 -9.26 -17.10
C GLY A 149 -35.57 -8.42 -16.87
N ARG A 150 -34.67 -8.92 -16.00
CA ARG A 150 -33.21 -8.70 -15.93
C ARG A 150 -32.66 -7.41 -16.61
N GLN A 151 -32.64 -6.28 -15.90
CA GLN A 151 -31.95 -5.07 -16.37
C GLN A 151 -30.44 -5.08 -16.07
N THR A 152 -29.65 -4.75 -17.10
CA THR A 152 -28.20 -4.59 -17.08
C THR A 152 -27.79 -3.18 -16.65
N ARG A 153 -26.62 -3.06 -16.00
CA ARG A 153 -26.01 -1.78 -15.58
C ARG A 153 -25.85 -0.79 -16.73
N ARG A 154 -26.19 0.48 -16.49
CA ARG A 154 -25.63 1.68 -17.17
C ARG A 154 -25.21 2.72 -16.10
N PRO A 155 -24.25 3.61 -16.38
CA PRO A 155 -23.45 4.27 -15.35
C PRO A 155 -24.18 5.41 -14.63
N ALA A 156 -23.87 5.59 -13.34
CA ALA A 156 -24.38 6.69 -12.54
C ALA A 156 -23.66 8.00 -12.90
N GLY A 157 -24.39 8.95 -13.49
CA GLY A 157 -23.83 10.21 -13.98
C GLY A 157 -24.86 11.27 -14.36
N SER A 158 -26.02 11.31 -13.68
CA SER A 158 -27.02 12.38 -13.87
C SER A 158 -27.84 12.60 -12.60
N ILE A 159 -28.11 13.87 -12.30
CA ILE A 159 -28.87 14.35 -11.13
C ILE A 159 -30.36 13.92 -11.19
N LEU A 160 -30.85 13.45 -12.34
CA LEU A 160 -32.26 13.12 -12.56
C LEU A 160 -32.71 11.77 -11.94
N GLY A 161 -31.79 10.94 -11.45
CA GLY A 161 -32.11 9.61 -10.90
C GLY A 161 -32.93 9.60 -9.60
N ALA A 162 -32.99 10.72 -8.89
CA ALA A 162 -33.65 10.82 -7.57
C ALA A 162 -35.18 10.96 -7.62
N LEU A 163 -35.78 11.18 -8.81
CA LEU A 163 -37.23 11.39 -8.97
C LEU A 163 -38.01 10.11 -9.33
N ALA A 164 -37.32 9.02 -9.69
CA ALA A 164 -37.95 7.79 -10.19
C ALA A 164 -38.41 6.80 -9.10
N THR A 165 -38.10 7.04 -7.82
CA THR A 165 -38.31 6.09 -6.70
C THR A 165 -39.54 6.39 -5.82
N VAL A 166 -40.38 7.36 -6.18
CA VAL A 166 -41.56 7.77 -5.38
C VAL A 166 -42.85 7.06 -5.80
N GLY A 167 -42.81 6.21 -6.83
CA GLY A 167 -43.98 5.62 -7.48
C GLY A 167 -44.28 4.15 -7.16
N ASP A 168 -44.29 3.72 -5.89
CA ASP A 168 -44.88 2.42 -5.52
C ASP A 168 -45.36 2.35 -4.05
N ALA A 169 -46.58 2.86 -3.78
CA ALA A 169 -47.45 2.51 -2.65
C ALA A 169 -48.86 3.07 -2.92
N GLY A 170 -49.90 2.23 -2.78
CA GLY A 170 -51.24 2.53 -3.28
C GLY A 170 -52.19 3.29 -2.35
N GLU A 171 -53.38 3.55 -2.91
CA GLU A 171 -54.62 4.02 -2.28
C GLU A 171 -54.62 5.40 -1.57
N LEU A 172 -55.10 6.41 -2.28
CA LEU A 172 -56.07 7.35 -1.71
C LEU A 172 -57.09 7.80 -2.78
N ALA A 173 -58.30 8.17 -2.33
CA ALA A 173 -59.49 8.25 -3.18
C ALA A 173 -59.55 9.44 -4.17
N ARG A 174 -60.44 9.30 -5.17
CA ARG A 174 -60.78 10.32 -6.17
C ARG A 174 -61.31 11.62 -5.54
N PRO A 175 -60.83 12.80 -5.94
CA PRO A 175 -61.58 14.04 -5.82
C PRO A 175 -62.38 14.30 -7.11
N HIS A 176 -63.72 14.28 -7.02
CA HIS A 176 -64.58 14.77 -8.11
C HIS A 176 -64.71 16.30 -8.08
N LEU A 177 -64.88 16.88 -9.26
CA LEU A 177 -65.03 18.32 -9.52
C LEU A 177 -66.45 18.82 -9.17
N PRO A 178 -66.64 20.09 -8.81
CA PRO A 178 -67.93 20.76 -8.88
C PRO A 178 -68.07 21.58 -10.17
N PHE A 179 -69.02 21.20 -11.04
CA PHE A 179 -69.98 22.06 -11.76
C PHE A 179 -70.74 21.22 -12.81
N ASP A 180 -71.96 20.80 -12.48
CA ASP A 180 -73.19 20.99 -13.28
C ASP A 180 -74.42 20.39 -12.55
N ASP A 181 -75.62 20.85 -12.93
CA ASP A 181 -76.90 20.73 -12.20
C ASP A 181 -77.50 19.32 -12.04
N ALA A 182 -78.18 19.06 -10.90
CA ALA A 182 -79.66 18.95 -10.86
C ALA A 182 -80.26 18.43 -9.51
N SER A 183 -81.33 19.11 -9.06
CA SER A 183 -82.48 18.59 -8.26
C SER A 183 -82.35 18.20 -6.76
N THR A 184 -82.85 19.13 -5.92
CA THR A 184 -83.85 18.95 -4.82
C THR A 184 -83.62 18.12 -3.52
N ILE A 185 -83.76 18.87 -2.39
CA ILE A 185 -84.66 18.66 -1.22
C ILE A 185 -84.13 18.04 0.11
N TYR A 186 -84.43 18.76 1.23
CA TYR A 186 -84.26 18.50 2.69
C TYR A 186 -82.83 18.19 3.22
N GLY A 187 -82.35 18.74 4.34
CA GLY A 187 -82.87 19.75 5.30
C GLY A 187 -82.10 19.71 6.65
N SER A 188 -82.22 20.73 7.51
CA SER A 188 -81.68 20.85 8.91
C SER A 188 -80.14 21.09 9.02
N GLU A 189 -79.61 22.21 9.57
CA GLU A 189 -79.48 22.64 11.00
C GLU A 189 -78.49 21.74 11.81
N VAL A 190 -77.52 22.19 12.64
CA VAL A 190 -77.35 23.35 13.57
C VAL A 190 -75.84 23.70 13.79
N ASP A 191 -75.53 25.00 13.99
CA ASP A 191 -74.61 25.71 14.95
C ASP A 191 -73.71 24.93 15.97
N ALA A 192 -72.69 25.49 16.69
CA ALA A 192 -72.14 26.86 16.88
C ALA A 192 -70.67 26.85 17.47
N SER A 193 -70.20 28.05 17.89
CA SER A 193 -68.91 28.51 18.50
C SER A 193 -68.42 27.78 19.80
N ASP A 194 -67.36 28.14 20.57
CA ASP A 194 -66.47 29.31 20.80
C ASP A 194 -65.11 28.81 21.42
N GLY A 195 -64.08 29.57 21.86
CA GLY A 195 -63.75 31.02 21.88
C GLY A 195 -62.89 31.46 23.09
N PHE A 196 -61.95 32.42 22.92
CA PHE A 196 -61.21 33.21 23.97
C PHE A 196 -60.19 32.47 24.92
N ASN A 197 -59.28 33.09 25.71
CA ASN A 197 -58.17 34.08 25.53
C ASN A 197 -57.21 33.97 26.80
N PRO A 198 -56.23 34.85 27.17
CA PRO A 198 -55.00 34.42 27.89
C PRO A 198 -54.75 35.15 29.26
N ASP A 199 -53.46 35.16 29.70
CA ASP A 199 -52.78 35.93 30.78
C ASP A 199 -52.64 35.26 32.17
N ASP A 200 -51.39 35.17 32.69
CA ASP A 200 -50.91 35.81 33.94
C ASP A 200 -49.36 35.63 34.15
N ASP A 201 -48.75 36.48 35.01
CA ASP A 201 -47.30 36.72 35.20
C ASP A 201 -46.61 35.92 36.34
N GLY A 202 -45.26 36.02 36.46
CA GLY A 202 -44.53 35.57 37.67
C GLY A 202 -43.00 35.80 37.67
N VAL A 203 -42.49 36.68 38.55
CA VAL A 203 -41.07 37.06 38.73
C VAL A 203 -40.58 36.65 40.13
N PHE A 204 -39.30 36.25 40.30
CA PHE A 204 -38.53 36.51 41.54
C PHE A 204 -36.99 36.39 41.39
N SER A 205 -36.25 37.30 42.03
CA SER A 205 -34.79 37.25 42.32
C SER A 205 -34.52 36.30 43.52
N GLY A 206 -33.31 35.99 44.02
CA GLY A 206 -31.91 36.41 43.77
C GLY A 206 -31.03 35.93 44.96
N ASP A 207 -29.70 36.08 44.87
CA ASP A 207 -28.72 36.29 45.98
C ASP A 207 -27.38 35.50 45.86
N GLU A 208 -26.33 36.15 46.38
CA GLU A 208 -24.90 35.79 46.31
C GLU A 208 -24.41 35.04 47.57
N TYR A 209 -23.18 34.49 47.49
CA TYR A 209 -22.13 34.22 48.51
C TYR A 209 -21.33 32.99 48.03
N GLY A 210 -20.03 32.83 48.24
CA GLY A 210 -19.04 33.65 48.92
C GLY A 210 -17.72 32.86 49.02
N ASP A 211 -16.62 33.52 48.67
CA ASP A 211 -15.21 33.11 48.56
C ASP A 211 -14.57 32.32 49.74
N SER A 212 -13.57 31.47 49.46
CA SER A 212 -12.37 31.24 50.32
C SER A 212 -11.33 30.27 49.72
N ASP A 213 -10.09 30.74 49.54
CA ASP A 213 -8.86 29.93 49.38
C ASP A 213 -8.47 29.17 50.67
N TYR A 214 -7.61 28.14 50.56
CA TYR A 214 -6.52 27.88 51.52
C TYR A 214 -5.43 26.94 50.94
N ASP A 215 -4.17 27.24 51.24
CA ASP A 215 -2.97 26.53 50.79
C ASP A 215 -2.48 25.40 51.75
N ASP A 216 -1.66 24.53 51.17
CA ASP A 216 -0.38 23.96 51.67
C ASP A 216 -0.23 22.70 52.57
N GLU A 217 0.96 22.13 52.33
CA GLU A 217 1.90 21.36 53.16
C GLU A 217 1.86 19.82 53.37
N HIS A 218 3.09 19.30 53.35
CA HIS A 218 3.58 17.92 53.47
C HIS A 218 3.41 17.27 54.85
N VAL A 219 3.34 15.94 54.89
CA VAL A 219 4.04 15.08 55.89
C VAL A 219 4.53 13.78 55.22
N ASP A 220 5.72 13.31 55.60
CA ASP A 220 6.34 12.01 55.24
C ASP A 220 6.59 11.16 56.53
N ASP A 221 7.17 9.97 56.39
CA ASP A 221 7.63 8.99 57.40
C ASP A 221 6.61 8.00 58.00
N GLY A 222 7.01 6.72 58.15
CA GLY A 222 6.30 5.86 59.12
C GLY A 222 6.48 4.32 59.26
N TYR A 223 7.44 3.63 58.64
CA TYR A 223 8.02 2.31 59.05
C TYR A 223 7.20 1.06 59.54
N GLY A 224 7.68 -0.14 59.13
CA GLY A 224 7.41 -1.47 59.73
C GLY A 224 7.00 -2.51 58.67
N ASP A 225 7.85 -3.40 58.12
CA ASP A 225 8.96 -4.25 58.59
C ASP A 225 8.54 -5.61 59.21
N ASP A 226 9.39 -6.63 59.04
CA ASP A 226 9.26 -8.06 59.35
C ASP A 226 8.17 -8.88 58.60
N GLY A 227 8.38 -10.16 58.25
CA GLY A 227 9.55 -11.01 58.47
C GLY A 227 9.43 -12.40 57.81
N MET A 228 10.35 -12.67 56.90
CA MET A 228 10.80 -13.94 56.31
C MET A 228 10.43 -15.27 57.03
N HIS A 229 9.97 -16.29 56.29
CA HIS A 229 10.39 -17.68 56.54
C HIS A 229 10.45 -18.56 55.28
N ARG A 230 11.62 -19.17 55.07
CA ARG A 230 11.95 -20.08 53.98
C ARG A 230 12.22 -21.46 54.59
N VAL A 231 11.65 -22.54 54.05
CA VAL A 231 12.03 -23.92 54.39
C VAL A 231 12.43 -24.66 53.11
N ARG A 232 13.49 -25.46 53.21
CA ARG A 232 14.20 -26.12 52.10
C ARG A 232 14.48 -27.57 52.49
N ASN A 233 14.24 -28.51 51.57
CA ASN A 233 14.83 -29.85 51.46
C ASN A 233 14.35 -30.45 50.11
N GLY A 234 15.10 -31.22 49.31
CA GLY A 234 16.53 -31.56 49.37
C GLY A 234 16.83 -32.91 48.68
N GLY A 235 17.61 -32.93 47.58
CA GLY A 235 18.13 -34.14 46.89
C GLY A 235 17.11 -35.01 46.13
N GLU A 236 17.47 -35.89 45.19
CA GLU A 236 18.74 -36.10 44.46
C GLU A 236 18.52 -37.02 43.22
N SER A 237 19.33 -36.85 42.15
CA SER A 237 19.66 -37.80 41.06
C SER A 237 18.59 -38.63 40.29
N GLY A 238 18.69 -38.66 38.95
CA GLY A 238 18.06 -39.70 38.11
C GLY A 238 18.07 -39.39 36.59
N GLU A 239 18.92 -40.07 35.82
CA GLU A 239 19.01 -39.94 34.36
C GLU A 239 17.94 -40.76 33.58
N HIS A 240 17.73 -40.35 32.32
CA HIS A 240 17.23 -41.15 31.19
C HIS A 240 15.89 -41.91 31.30
N GLY A 241 14.89 -41.43 30.54
CA GLY A 241 13.75 -42.26 30.13
C GLY A 241 12.75 -41.53 29.23
N ARG A 242 12.77 -41.80 27.91
CA ARG A 242 11.58 -41.56 27.07
C ARG A 242 10.54 -42.64 27.38
N PRO A 243 9.24 -42.32 27.40
CA PRO A 243 8.23 -43.24 26.92
C PRO A 243 7.38 -42.64 25.80
N SER A 244 7.10 -43.47 24.81
CA SER A 244 6.03 -43.25 23.83
C SER A 244 4.84 -44.12 24.22
N ARG A 245 3.62 -43.57 24.15
CA ARG A 245 2.30 -44.21 23.95
C ARG A 245 1.26 -43.07 23.93
N GLU A 246 0.33 -43.00 22.97
CA GLU A 246 -0.88 -43.84 22.85
C GLU A 246 -1.74 -43.83 24.12
N ASP A 247 -2.55 -42.77 24.28
CA ASP A 247 -3.71 -42.78 25.16
C ASP A 247 -4.99 -42.92 24.33
N GLN A 248 -5.87 -43.80 24.79
CA GLN A 248 -7.14 -44.16 24.15
C GLN A 248 -8.29 -43.35 24.75
N ASP A 249 -9.34 -43.09 23.95
CA ASP A 249 -10.52 -42.33 24.38
C ASP A 249 -11.32 -43.05 25.47
N GLU A 250 -11.14 -42.70 26.75
CA GLU A 250 -12.11 -43.03 27.80
C GLU A 250 -13.25 -42.00 27.84
N LYS A 251 -14.49 -42.46 27.63
CA LYS A 251 -15.71 -41.67 27.86
C LYS A 251 -16.28 -41.99 29.25
N PRO A 252 -16.61 -40.99 30.08
CA PRO A 252 -17.24 -41.23 31.37
C PRO A 252 -18.68 -41.76 31.22
N ARG A 253 -19.08 -42.53 32.23
CA ARG A 253 -20.18 -43.50 32.18
C ARG A 253 -21.31 -43.11 33.15
N TRP A 254 -22.41 -42.61 32.62
CA TRP A 254 -23.74 -42.61 33.26
C TRP A 254 -24.80 -42.40 32.14
N ALA A 255 -26.00 -43.01 32.17
CA ALA A 255 -26.57 -43.95 33.13
C ALA A 255 -27.21 -45.15 32.42
N GLU A 256 -27.14 -46.33 33.03
CA GLU A 256 -27.96 -47.50 32.68
C GLU A 256 -28.95 -47.76 33.82
N THR A 257 -30.24 -47.77 33.51
CA THR A 257 -31.25 -48.56 34.24
C THR A 257 -32.06 -49.33 33.20
N ASN A 258 -32.39 -50.58 33.53
CA ASN A 258 -32.76 -51.63 32.58
C ASN A 258 -34.14 -52.25 32.98
N PRO A 259 -34.67 -53.32 32.36
CA PRO A 259 -35.80 -53.19 31.44
C PRO A 259 -37.04 -54.03 31.82
N GLU A 260 -38.16 -53.86 31.11
CA GLU A 260 -39.22 -54.89 31.04
C GLU A 260 -39.70 -55.15 29.58
N HIS A 261 -40.28 -56.33 29.37
CA HIS A 261 -40.47 -56.98 28.06
C HIS A 261 -41.75 -56.57 27.29
N GLY A 262 -41.75 -56.80 25.97
CA GLY A 262 -42.99 -56.89 25.17
C GLY A 262 -42.78 -56.82 23.66
N ASN A 263 -42.65 -57.97 22.98
CA ASN A 263 -42.51 -58.08 21.52
C ASN A 263 -43.67 -57.43 20.74
N PHE A 264 -43.34 -56.77 19.62
CA PHE A 264 -44.04 -57.04 18.36
C PHE A 264 -43.11 -56.84 17.15
N ASP A 265 -43.04 -57.84 16.27
CA ASP A 265 -42.18 -57.85 15.08
C ASP A 265 -42.73 -56.95 13.96
N GLY A 266 -41.84 -56.26 13.23
CA GLY A 266 -42.23 -55.42 12.09
C GLY A 266 -41.09 -54.64 11.42
N ASP A 267 -40.48 -55.24 10.40
CA ASP A 267 -39.63 -54.61 9.37
C ASP A 267 -38.61 -53.51 9.78
N TYR A 268 -37.46 -53.96 10.32
CA TYR A 268 -36.22 -53.16 10.36
C TYR A 268 -35.32 -53.36 9.12
N GLY A 269 -35.79 -54.10 8.11
CA GLY A 269 -35.03 -54.41 6.90
C GLY A 269 -35.04 -53.29 5.88
N GLU A 270 -36.22 -52.75 5.57
CA GLU A 270 -36.38 -51.74 4.52
C GLU A 270 -35.88 -50.35 4.95
N VAL A 271 -36.11 -49.97 6.22
CA VAL A 271 -35.59 -48.72 6.81
C VAL A 271 -34.06 -48.69 6.76
N ARG A 272 -33.39 -49.82 7.06
CA ARG A 272 -31.92 -49.89 7.05
C ARG A 272 -31.33 -49.86 5.63
N ARG A 273 -32.06 -50.39 4.62
CA ARG A 273 -31.68 -50.23 3.20
C ARG A 273 -31.90 -48.80 2.69
N ARG A 274 -33.01 -48.14 3.04
CA ARG A 274 -33.23 -46.72 2.71
C ARG A 274 -32.21 -45.81 3.40
N ALA A 275 -31.85 -46.09 4.65
CA ALA A 275 -30.79 -45.35 5.37
C ALA A 275 -29.38 -45.62 4.79
N ALA A 276 -29.11 -46.82 4.28
CA ALA A 276 -27.85 -47.12 3.59
C ALA A 276 -27.78 -46.45 2.20
N ALA A 277 -28.86 -46.48 1.42
CA ALA A 277 -28.95 -45.78 0.13
C ALA A 277 -28.86 -44.25 0.30
N ALA A 278 -29.50 -43.69 1.33
CA ALA A 278 -29.40 -42.27 1.67
C ALA A 278 -28.02 -41.85 2.24
N ARG A 279 -27.18 -42.81 2.67
CA ARG A 279 -25.77 -42.58 3.01
C ARG A 279 -24.86 -42.73 1.80
N ALA A 280 -25.11 -43.69 0.92
CA ALA A 280 -24.34 -43.91 -0.31
C ALA A 280 -24.52 -42.78 -1.34
N GLY A 281 -25.68 -42.13 -1.40
CA GLY A 281 -25.95 -40.99 -2.28
C GLY A 281 -25.47 -39.63 -1.76
N ARG A 282 -24.53 -39.59 -0.79
CA ARG A 282 -24.13 -38.35 -0.10
C ARG A 282 -22.63 -38.12 0.07
N GLU A 283 -21.81 -38.82 -0.71
CA GLU A 283 -20.41 -38.48 -0.95
C GLU A 283 -20.29 -37.79 -2.32
N GLY A 284 -19.68 -36.61 -2.38
CA GLY A 284 -19.23 -36.02 -3.65
C GLY A 284 -20.20 -35.12 -4.43
N LEU A 285 -21.05 -34.32 -3.76
CA LEU A 285 -21.49 -33.04 -4.35
C LEU A 285 -20.67 -31.90 -3.76
N VAL A 286 -19.42 -31.79 -4.21
CA VAL A 286 -18.66 -30.55 -4.10
C VAL A 286 -19.30 -29.57 -5.07
N GLU A 287 -20.05 -28.61 -4.53
CA GLU A 287 -20.63 -27.52 -5.31
C GLU A 287 -19.48 -26.67 -5.86
N GLU A 288 -19.23 -26.73 -7.18
CA GLU A 288 -18.08 -26.08 -7.81
C GLU A 288 -18.30 -24.56 -7.84
N VAL A 289 -17.77 -23.86 -6.83
CA VAL A 289 -17.93 -22.42 -6.66
C VAL A 289 -17.25 -21.67 -7.81
N GLU A 290 -17.94 -20.68 -8.39
CA GLU A 290 -17.36 -19.74 -9.35
C GLU A 290 -16.30 -18.85 -8.67
N THR A 291 -15.08 -19.38 -8.53
CA THR A 291 -13.94 -18.64 -7.96
C THR A 291 -13.64 -17.37 -8.75
N THR A 292 -13.40 -16.24 -8.06
CA THR A 292 -13.12 -14.96 -8.72
C THR A 292 -11.83 -15.02 -9.55
N GLN A 293 -11.73 -14.20 -10.62
CA GLN A 293 -10.55 -14.19 -11.48
C GLN A 293 -9.26 -13.88 -10.72
N ALA A 294 -9.33 -13.02 -9.70
CA ALA A 294 -8.22 -12.72 -8.79
C ALA A 294 -7.82 -13.95 -7.96
N ARG A 295 -8.77 -14.67 -7.34
CA ARG A 295 -8.51 -15.91 -6.59
C ARG A 295 -7.90 -16.99 -7.49
N ARG A 296 -8.40 -17.16 -8.71
CA ARG A 296 -7.84 -18.08 -9.72
C ARG A 296 -6.41 -17.71 -10.11
N CYS A 297 -6.11 -16.42 -10.29
CA CYS A 297 -4.77 -15.95 -10.63
C CYS A 297 -3.79 -16.16 -9.47
N TRP A 298 -4.19 -15.81 -8.24
CA TRP A 298 -3.37 -16.01 -7.05
C TRP A 298 -3.12 -17.50 -6.78
N SER A 299 -4.15 -18.34 -6.79
CA SER A 299 -4.02 -19.80 -6.61
C SER A 299 -3.13 -20.45 -7.67
N ARG A 300 -3.21 -20.02 -8.94
CA ARG A 300 -2.24 -20.45 -9.98
C ARG A 300 -0.82 -19.99 -9.67
N THR A 301 -0.64 -18.76 -9.18
CA THR A 301 0.67 -18.21 -8.83
C THR A 301 1.28 -18.93 -7.62
N THR A 302 0.50 -19.21 -6.57
CA THR A 302 1.00 -19.95 -5.40
C THR A 302 1.33 -21.39 -5.73
N ASN A 303 0.52 -22.08 -6.54
CA ASN A 303 0.84 -23.41 -7.05
C ASN A 303 2.08 -23.39 -7.96
N CYS A 304 2.25 -22.35 -8.80
CA CYS A 304 3.43 -22.20 -9.64
C CYS A 304 4.71 -21.91 -8.83
N LEU A 305 4.64 -21.14 -7.74
CA LEU A 305 5.78 -20.84 -6.86
C LEU A 305 6.11 -22.00 -5.91
N THR A 306 5.12 -22.81 -5.54
CA THR A 306 5.27 -23.97 -4.63
C THR A 306 5.31 -25.32 -5.34
N PHE A 307 5.54 -25.33 -6.67
CA PHE A 307 5.52 -26.53 -7.51
C PHE A 307 6.54 -27.61 -7.08
N ILE A 308 7.64 -27.19 -6.44
CA ILE A 308 8.70 -28.06 -5.92
C ILE A 308 8.18 -28.97 -4.79
N ILE A 309 7.08 -28.58 -4.13
CA ILE A 309 6.51 -29.29 -2.99
C ILE A 309 5.16 -29.90 -3.40
N PRO A 310 5.11 -31.20 -3.76
CA PRO A 310 3.88 -31.88 -4.18
C PRO A 310 2.98 -32.26 -2.99
N ASP A 311 1.67 -32.36 -3.24
CA ASP A 311 0.67 -32.54 -2.17
C ASP A 311 0.80 -33.84 -1.36
N TRP A 312 1.43 -34.88 -1.93
CA TRP A 312 1.68 -36.12 -1.21
C TRP A 312 2.67 -35.93 -0.04
N LEU A 313 3.69 -35.09 -0.23
CA LEU A 313 4.68 -34.78 0.80
C LEU A 313 4.02 -34.01 1.96
N ILE A 314 3.15 -33.04 1.62
CA ILE A 314 2.39 -32.23 2.57
C ILE A 314 1.39 -33.10 3.35
N GLY A 315 0.75 -34.07 2.67
CA GLY A 315 -0.17 -35.03 3.29
C GLY A 315 0.52 -35.97 4.29
N CYS A 316 1.77 -36.37 4.05
CA CYS A 316 2.58 -37.14 4.99
C CYS A 316 2.93 -36.35 6.27
N CYS A 317 3.01 -35.02 6.20
CA CYS A 317 3.28 -34.15 7.35
C CYS A 317 2.02 -33.74 8.15
N GLY A 318 0.93 -34.52 8.08
CA GLY A 318 -0.26 -34.36 8.93
C GLY A 318 -1.31 -33.36 8.42
N MET A 319 -1.02 -32.54 7.41
CA MET A 319 -1.97 -31.59 6.83
C MET A 319 -2.93 -32.28 5.85
N LYS A 320 -3.93 -33.00 6.39
CA LYS A 320 -4.83 -33.85 5.60
C LYS A 320 -5.86 -33.07 4.76
N ARG A 321 -6.37 -31.91 5.22
CA ARG A 321 -7.41 -31.13 4.52
C ARG A 321 -6.84 -30.22 3.44
N GLU A 322 -7.57 -30.03 2.34
CA GLU A 322 -7.13 -29.24 1.17
C GLU A 322 -7.05 -27.73 1.44
N ASP A 323 -8.00 -27.19 2.21
CA ASP A 323 -7.99 -25.79 2.68
C ASP A 323 -6.71 -25.45 3.46
N MET A 324 -6.31 -26.34 4.38
CA MET A 324 -5.09 -26.23 5.17
C MET A 324 -3.83 -26.29 4.29
N ARG A 325 -3.81 -27.15 3.27
CA ARG A 325 -2.69 -27.22 2.29
C ARG A 325 -2.62 -25.95 1.43
N MET A 326 -3.74 -25.43 0.95
CA MET A 326 -3.79 -24.18 0.17
C MET A 326 -3.29 -23.00 1.02
N ALA A 327 -3.78 -22.85 2.26
CA ALA A 327 -3.33 -21.81 3.18
C ALA A 327 -1.81 -21.91 3.46
N TRP A 328 -1.28 -23.12 3.64
CA TRP A 328 0.16 -23.34 3.79
C TRP A 328 0.95 -22.96 2.52
N ARG A 329 0.48 -23.37 1.33
CA ARG A 329 1.09 -22.99 0.03
C ARG A 329 1.11 -21.47 -0.16
N GLU A 330 0.05 -20.77 0.25
CA GLU A 330 -0.01 -19.31 0.20
C GLU A 330 1.06 -18.65 1.08
N LYS A 331 1.26 -19.13 2.32
CA LYS A 331 2.33 -18.62 3.20
C LYS A 331 3.73 -18.91 2.64
N VAL A 332 3.97 -20.11 2.10
CA VAL A 332 5.26 -20.45 1.48
C VAL A 332 5.51 -19.63 0.22
N ALA A 333 4.49 -19.39 -0.62
CA ALA A 333 4.61 -18.54 -1.81
C ALA A 333 5.00 -17.10 -1.44
N ILE A 334 4.48 -16.56 -0.34
CA ILE A 334 4.90 -15.24 0.20
C ILE A 334 6.38 -15.28 0.60
N CYS A 335 6.85 -16.33 1.30
CA CYS A 335 8.27 -16.48 1.63
C CYS A 335 9.16 -16.57 0.37
N VAL A 336 8.73 -17.27 -0.68
CA VAL A 336 9.43 -17.34 -1.97
C VAL A 336 9.50 -15.96 -2.64
N LEU A 337 8.41 -15.20 -2.66
CA LEU A 337 8.41 -13.83 -3.19
C LEU A 337 9.36 -12.91 -2.41
N ILE A 338 9.41 -13.02 -1.08
CA ILE A 338 10.36 -12.27 -0.24
C ILE A 338 11.81 -12.64 -0.62
N LEU A 339 12.12 -13.92 -0.77
CA LEU A 339 13.45 -14.39 -1.20
C LEU A 339 13.83 -13.89 -2.61
N LEU A 340 12.88 -13.86 -3.55
CA LEU A 340 13.11 -13.30 -4.89
C LEU A 340 13.38 -11.79 -4.84
N MET A 341 12.65 -11.04 -4.01
CA MET A 341 12.90 -9.61 -3.81
C MET A 341 14.26 -9.34 -3.14
N TRP A 342 14.64 -10.14 -2.15
CA TRP A 342 15.98 -10.11 -1.55
C TRP A 342 17.07 -10.42 -2.57
N GLY A 343 16.88 -11.43 -3.42
CA GLY A 343 17.79 -11.78 -4.50
C GLY A 343 17.96 -10.64 -5.52
N PHE A 344 16.87 -9.96 -5.87
CA PHE A 344 16.90 -8.78 -6.74
C PHE A 344 17.65 -7.60 -6.11
N VAL A 345 17.43 -7.32 -4.82
CA VAL A 345 18.17 -6.29 -4.08
C VAL A 345 19.65 -6.63 -3.99
N LEU A 346 20.02 -7.88 -3.69
CA LEU A 346 21.42 -8.33 -3.64
C LEU A 346 22.10 -8.27 -5.02
N PHE A 347 21.37 -8.58 -6.09
CA PHE A 347 21.84 -8.35 -7.46
C PHE A 347 22.08 -6.87 -7.75
N PHE A 348 21.21 -5.97 -7.29
CA PHE A 348 21.41 -4.52 -7.44
C PHE A 348 22.61 -3.98 -6.66
N ILE A 349 22.87 -4.52 -5.46
CA ILE A 349 24.01 -4.11 -4.61
C ILE A 349 25.34 -4.64 -5.16
N ILE A 350 25.42 -5.94 -5.47
CA ILE A 350 26.69 -6.62 -5.79
C ILE A 350 26.80 -6.89 -7.30
N GLY A 351 25.76 -7.46 -7.91
CA GLY A 351 25.76 -7.90 -9.30
C GLY A 351 25.91 -6.75 -10.31
N LEU A 352 25.20 -5.63 -10.09
CA LEU A 352 25.30 -4.44 -10.94
C LEU A 352 26.72 -3.84 -10.93
N GLY A 353 27.38 -3.86 -9.76
CA GLY A 353 28.78 -3.42 -9.63
C GLY A 353 29.74 -4.25 -10.48
N LEU A 354 29.64 -5.59 -10.37
CA LEU A 354 30.45 -6.52 -11.15
C LEU A 354 30.16 -6.48 -12.66
N LEU A 355 28.91 -6.16 -13.05
CA LEU A 355 28.50 -6.02 -14.45
C LEU A 355 29.00 -4.70 -15.08
N MET A 356 28.90 -3.59 -14.36
CA MET A 356 29.34 -2.26 -14.83
C MET A 356 30.86 -2.08 -14.78
N CYS A 357 31.52 -2.68 -13.79
CA CYS A 357 32.96 -2.61 -13.58
C CYS A 357 33.54 -4.02 -13.38
N PRO A 358 33.79 -4.78 -14.48
CA PRO A 358 34.42 -6.09 -14.37
C PRO A 358 35.83 -5.97 -13.78
N ARG A 359 36.29 -7.00 -13.07
CA ARG A 359 37.63 -7.01 -12.47
C ARG A 359 38.71 -6.82 -13.53
N GLN A 360 39.52 -5.77 -13.37
CA GLN A 360 40.65 -5.46 -14.25
C GLN A 360 41.97 -5.81 -13.54
N PHE A 361 42.86 -6.52 -14.23
CA PHE A 361 44.21 -6.80 -13.74
C PHE A 361 45.15 -5.65 -14.14
N VAL A 362 45.10 -4.58 -13.36
CA VAL A 362 45.82 -3.32 -13.60
C VAL A 362 46.40 -2.79 -12.29
N TYR A 363 47.56 -2.14 -12.37
CA TYR A 363 48.31 -1.64 -11.21
C TYR A 363 48.91 -0.26 -11.51
N ASN A 364 48.78 0.68 -10.59
CA ASN A 364 49.54 1.92 -10.55
C ASN A 364 50.99 1.64 -10.14
N MET A 365 51.92 2.56 -10.45
CA MET A 365 53.32 2.40 -10.03
C MET A 365 53.49 2.38 -8.50
N ASP A 366 52.65 3.09 -7.75
CA ASP A 366 52.65 3.04 -6.27
C ASP A 366 52.19 1.67 -5.75
N GLU A 367 51.26 1.01 -6.44
CA GLU A 367 50.82 -0.36 -6.11
C GLU A 367 51.97 -1.35 -6.41
N VAL A 368 52.65 -1.21 -7.55
CA VAL A 368 53.85 -2.02 -7.89
C VAL A 368 54.95 -1.83 -6.85
N ALA A 369 55.21 -0.60 -6.41
CA ALA A 369 56.23 -0.27 -5.41
C ALA A 369 55.99 -0.89 -4.02
N GLY A 370 54.77 -1.35 -3.72
CA GLY A 370 54.47 -2.13 -2.51
C GLY A 370 54.89 -3.59 -2.57
N HIS A 371 55.14 -4.15 -3.76
CA HIS A 371 55.49 -5.56 -3.96
C HIS A 371 57.01 -5.75 -4.07
N THR A 372 57.71 -5.59 -2.94
CA THR A 372 59.18 -5.70 -2.81
C THR A 372 59.67 -6.87 -1.96
N GLU A 373 58.78 -7.78 -1.55
CA GLU A 373 59.13 -8.89 -0.68
C GLU A 373 59.54 -10.14 -1.46
N ARG A 374 60.39 -11.01 -0.88
CA ARG A 374 60.79 -12.27 -1.53
C ARG A 374 59.60 -13.23 -1.78
N SER A 375 58.50 -13.05 -1.05
CA SER A 375 57.22 -13.75 -1.21
C SER A 375 56.24 -13.07 -2.17
N ASP A 376 56.48 -11.81 -2.52
CA ASP A 376 55.58 -10.99 -3.34
C ASP A 376 56.38 -9.84 -4.00
N ALA A 377 57.01 -10.15 -5.13
CA ALA A 377 57.94 -9.27 -5.85
C ALA A 377 57.44 -8.98 -7.27
N PHE A 378 56.99 -7.76 -7.54
CA PHE A 378 56.57 -7.33 -8.88
C PHE A 378 57.55 -6.36 -9.54
N VAL A 379 57.59 -6.35 -10.87
CA VAL A 379 58.34 -5.36 -11.67
C VAL A 379 57.49 -4.78 -12.79
N ALA A 380 57.71 -3.50 -13.10
CA ALA A 380 57.15 -2.87 -14.29
C ALA A 380 58.16 -2.89 -15.45
N MET A 381 57.71 -3.26 -16.65
CA MET A 381 58.53 -3.21 -17.86
C MET A 381 57.66 -2.84 -19.07
N ARG A 382 57.94 -1.69 -19.69
CA ARG A 382 57.23 -1.10 -20.84
C ARG A 382 55.71 -1.15 -20.68
N GLY A 383 55.23 -0.53 -19.59
CA GLY A 383 53.81 -0.39 -19.26
C GLY A 383 53.07 -1.71 -18.96
N ARG A 384 53.79 -2.73 -18.46
CA ARG A 384 53.23 -4.02 -18.02
C ARG A 384 53.85 -4.47 -16.71
N VAL A 385 53.07 -5.19 -15.90
CA VAL A 385 53.48 -5.68 -14.59
C VAL A 385 53.67 -7.19 -14.61
N TYR A 386 54.77 -7.63 -14.01
CA TYR A 386 55.23 -9.01 -13.99
C TYR A 386 55.55 -9.47 -12.57
N ASP A 387 55.05 -10.64 -12.17
CA ASP A 387 55.37 -11.31 -10.91
C ASP A 387 56.71 -12.06 -11.05
N ILE A 388 57.75 -11.53 -10.43
CA ILE A 388 59.08 -12.15 -10.43
C ILE A 388 59.32 -13.04 -9.22
N THR A 389 58.38 -13.23 -8.29
CA THR A 389 58.54 -14.03 -7.06
C THR A 389 59.12 -15.42 -7.33
N LYS A 390 58.57 -16.13 -8.34
CA LYS A 390 59.07 -17.45 -8.79
C LYS A 390 60.25 -17.38 -9.77
N PHE A 391 60.54 -16.19 -10.28
CA PHE A 391 61.67 -15.89 -11.15
C PHE A 391 62.95 -15.59 -10.33
N LEU A 392 62.85 -14.99 -9.13
CA LEU A 392 63.96 -14.72 -8.20
C LEU A 392 64.83 -15.95 -7.93
N ASN A 393 64.22 -17.13 -7.81
CA ASN A 393 64.91 -18.39 -7.48
C ASN A 393 65.44 -19.16 -8.71
N GLN A 394 65.41 -18.58 -9.91
CA GLN A 394 66.03 -19.16 -11.12
C GLN A 394 67.45 -18.61 -11.31
N GLU A 395 68.33 -19.37 -11.97
CA GLU A 395 69.67 -18.87 -12.32
C GLU A 395 69.59 -17.81 -13.43
N HIS A 396 70.10 -16.60 -13.14
CA HIS A 396 70.12 -15.49 -14.09
C HIS A 396 71.53 -15.22 -14.60
N GLY A 397 71.73 -15.37 -15.92
CA GLY A 397 72.98 -15.06 -16.60
C GLY A 397 74.03 -16.19 -16.60
N LYS A 398 75.17 -15.92 -17.27
CA LYS A 398 76.33 -16.84 -17.36
C LYS A 398 77.66 -16.13 -17.07
N SER A 399 77.62 -14.98 -16.41
CA SER A 399 78.83 -14.30 -15.92
C SER A 399 79.39 -15.05 -14.70
N ARG A 400 80.65 -14.80 -14.32
CA ARG A 400 81.24 -15.35 -13.09
C ARG A 400 80.41 -14.90 -11.86
N GLY A 401 79.55 -15.79 -11.36
CA GLY A 401 78.71 -15.58 -10.18
C GLY A 401 77.19 -15.73 -10.42
N GLY A 402 76.70 -15.42 -11.62
CA GLY A 402 75.25 -15.22 -11.84
C GLY A 402 74.72 -13.96 -11.11
N ALA A 403 73.42 -13.69 -11.21
CA ALA A 403 72.76 -12.78 -10.27
C ALA A 403 72.14 -13.58 -9.12
N SER A 404 72.35 -13.14 -7.87
CA SER A 404 71.71 -13.75 -6.70
C SER A 404 70.22 -13.38 -6.62
N PRO A 405 69.40 -14.15 -5.87
CA PRO A 405 68.02 -13.75 -5.57
C PRO A 405 67.93 -12.36 -4.92
N GLU A 406 68.94 -11.98 -4.13
CA GLU A 406 69.07 -10.69 -3.48
C GLU A 406 69.36 -9.55 -4.47
N ASP A 407 70.25 -9.77 -5.46
CA ASP A 407 70.48 -8.82 -6.56
C ASP A 407 69.22 -8.63 -7.41
N MET A 408 68.46 -9.72 -7.63
CA MET A 408 67.20 -9.69 -8.37
C MET A 408 66.08 -8.98 -7.59
N LEU A 409 66.11 -9.01 -6.26
CA LEU A 409 65.15 -8.30 -5.42
C LEU A 409 65.31 -6.76 -5.53
N MET A 410 66.50 -6.25 -5.87
CA MET A 410 66.71 -4.81 -6.12
C MET A 410 65.87 -4.25 -7.29
N TYR A 411 65.39 -5.12 -8.18
CA TYR A 411 64.52 -4.74 -9.29
C TYR A 411 63.04 -4.69 -8.89
N SER A 412 62.66 -5.32 -7.78
CA SER A 412 61.27 -5.36 -7.30
C SER A 412 60.77 -3.96 -6.93
N GLY A 413 59.49 -3.69 -7.17
CA GLY A 413 58.86 -2.39 -6.99
C GLY A 413 59.20 -1.33 -8.05
N GLN A 414 60.12 -1.60 -9.00
CA GLN A 414 60.65 -0.58 -9.92
C GLN A 414 60.27 -0.80 -11.39
N GLU A 415 60.46 0.24 -12.23
CA GLU A 415 60.40 0.12 -13.69
C GLU A 415 61.77 -0.21 -14.29
N ILE A 416 61.92 -1.41 -14.83
CA ILE A 416 63.21 -1.99 -15.23
C ILE A 416 63.58 -1.70 -16.70
N ASN A 417 63.00 -0.65 -17.29
CA ASN A 417 63.19 -0.31 -18.72
C ASN A 417 64.65 -0.05 -19.10
N ALA A 418 65.44 0.55 -18.20
CA ALA A 418 66.85 0.83 -18.41
C ALA A 418 67.69 -0.46 -18.50
N SER A 419 67.40 -1.46 -17.66
CA SER A 419 68.06 -2.77 -17.71
C SER A 419 67.83 -3.53 -19.03
N PHE A 420 66.78 -3.19 -19.79
CA PHE A 420 66.47 -3.77 -21.11
C PHE A 420 66.44 -2.69 -22.21
N PRO A 421 67.61 -2.11 -22.55
CA PRO A 421 67.69 -1.01 -23.50
C PRO A 421 67.47 -1.50 -24.93
N LEU A 422 66.57 -0.84 -25.67
CA LEU A 422 66.33 -1.09 -27.09
C LEU A 422 67.11 -0.10 -27.94
N SER A 423 67.85 -0.60 -28.93
CA SER A 423 68.36 0.25 -30.00
C SER A 423 67.20 0.75 -30.87
N LEU A 424 67.33 1.98 -31.38
CA LEU A 424 66.29 2.62 -32.18
C LEU A 424 65.93 1.81 -33.43
N ARG A 425 66.93 1.17 -34.05
CA ARG A 425 66.73 0.27 -35.20
C ARG A 425 65.98 -1.02 -34.85
N ALA A 426 66.15 -1.58 -33.64
CA ALA A 426 65.42 -2.77 -33.20
C ALA A 426 63.95 -2.46 -32.84
N ALA A 427 63.70 -1.28 -32.25
CA ALA A 427 62.35 -0.85 -31.90
C ALA A 427 61.56 -0.28 -33.08
N CYS A 428 62.24 0.38 -34.03
CA CYS A 428 61.63 1.14 -35.13
C CYS A 428 62.28 0.83 -36.50
N PRO A 429 62.31 -0.44 -36.95
CA PRO A 429 63.09 -0.87 -38.13
C PRO A 429 62.64 -0.26 -39.46
N GLU A 430 61.37 0.17 -39.56
CA GLU A 430 60.81 0.83 -40.74
C GLU A 430 61.07 2.37 -40.75
N LEU A 431 61.54 2.96 -39.64
CA LEU A 431 61.84 4.40 -39.52
C LEU A 431 63.35 4.70 -39.42
N VAL A 432 64.13 3.77 -38.84
CA VAL A 432 65.58 3.90 -38.67
C VAL A 432 66.26 2.86 -39.57
N PRO A 433 66.62 3.23 -40.83
CA PRO A 433 67.22 2.31 -41.77
C PRO A 433 68.66 1.95 -41.37
N ALA A 434 69.16 0.86 -41.95
CA ALA A 434 70.52 0.36 -41.72
C ALA A 434 71.64 1.38 -42.04
N ARG A 435 71.34 2.40 -42.85
CA ARG A 435 72.25 3.50 -43.17
C ARG A 435 72.53 4.41 -41.98
N ASP A 436 71.50 4.67 -41.17
CA ASP A 436 71.56 5.65 -40.09
C ASP A 436 72.07 5.02 -38.79
N ASP A 437 71.77 3.74 -38.57
CA ASP A 437 72.34 2.92 -37.51
C ASP A 437 72.95 1.61 -38.05
N PRO A 438 74.17 1.65 -38.64
CA PRO A 438 74.80 0.47 -39.22
C PRO A 438 75.20 -0.57 -38.16
N ASN A 439 75.62 -0.10 -36.97
CA ASN A 439 76.25 -0.92 -35.93
C ASN A 439 75.33 -1.22 -34.73
N TRP A 440 74.05 -0.82 -34.78
CA TRP A 440 73.07 -0.97 -33.68
C TRP A 440 73.46 -0.20 -32.41
N LEU A 441 74.08 0.96 -32.59
CA LEU A 441 74.62 1.81 -31.53
C LEU A 441 73.73 3.02 -31.22
N MET A 442 72.64 3.25 -31.97
CA MET A 442 71.69 4.33 -31.67
C MET A 442 70.73 3.94 -30.55
N TYR A 443 70.95 4.51 -29.36
CA TYR A 443 70.07 4.44 -28.20
C TYR A 443 69.62 5.86 -27.85
N LEU A 444 68.43 6.00 -27.29
CA LEU A 444 68.01 7.27 -26.69
C LEU A 444 68.88 7.57 -25.46
N LYS A 445 69.08 8.85 -25.15
CA LYS A 445 69.54 9.25 -23.81
C LYS A 445 68.42 8.84 -22.84
N ALA A 446 68.65 7.78 -22.08
CA ALA A 446 67.86 7.49 -20.89
C ALA A 446 68.11 8.61 -19.86
N ASP A 447 67.21 8.74 -18.88
CA ASP A 447 67.54 9.50 -17.68
C ASP A 447 68.79 8.88 -17.05
N ILE A 448 69.85 9.68 -16.92
CA ILE A 448 71.20 9.22 -16.55
C ILE A 448 71.19 8.54 -15.18
N GLU A 449 70.24 8.90 -14.32
CA GLU A 449 69.99 8.28 -13.02
C GLU A 449 69.60 6.79 -13.18
N LEU A 450 68.72 6.44 -14.12
CA LEU A 450 68.21 5.07 -14.31
C LEU A 450 69.25 4.07 -14.88
N GLU A 451 70.24 4.52 -15.63
CA GLU A 451 71.35 3.65 -16.08
C GLU A 451 72.30 3.28 -14.94
N THR A 452 72.29 4.04 -13.83
CA THR A 452 73.11 3.75 -12.64
C THR A 452 72.38 2.96 -11.55
N THR A 453 71.05 2.84 -11.64
CA THR A 453 70.21 2.16 -10.62
C THR A 453 70.37 0.64 -10.60
N PHE A 454 70.67 0.02 -11.75
CA PHE A 454 70.61 -1.43 -11.92
C PHE A 454 71.98 -2.06 -12.23
N PRO A 455 72.43 -3.10 -11.49
CA PRO A 455 73.76 -3.70 -11.69
C PRO A 455 73.90 -4.52 -12.98
N PHE A 456 72.80 -4.87 -13.67
CA PHE A 456 72.83 -5.70 -14.87
C PHE A 456 72.11 -5.02 -16.05
N MET A 457 72.84 -4.81 -17.15
CA MET A 457 72.36 -4.17 -18.37
C MET A 457 72.34 -5.15 -19.54
N HIS A 458 71.16 -5.47 -20.06
CA HIS A 458 70.92 -6.48 -21.08
C HIS A 458 71.04 -5.92 -22.51
N ARG A 459 72.15 -5.22 -22.79
CA ARG A 459 72.42 -4.63 -24.11
C ARG A 459 72.82 -5.72 -25.12
N ALA A 460 72.23 -5.67 -26.32
CA ALA A 460 72.63 -6.54 -27.42
C ALA A 460 74.12 -6.35 -27.76
N GLY A 461 74.84 -7.47 -27.94
CA GLY A 461 76.30 -7.49 -28.11
C GLY A 461 77.11 -7.33 -26.82
N GLY A 462 76.49 -7.08 -25.66
CA GLY A 462 77.19 -6.78 -24.41
C GLY A 462 77.95 -7.93 -23.74
N LEU A 463 77.72 -9.19 -24.17
CA LEU A 463 78.44 -10.36 -23.66
C LEU A 463 78.76 -11.35 -24.77
N ALA A 464 80.02 -11.37 -25.22
CA ALA A 464 80.48 -12.14 -26.37
C ALA A 464 80.20 -13.65 -26.28
N ASN A 465 80.17 -14.20 -25.06
CA ASN A 465 80.02 -15.64 -24.81
C ASN A 465 78.54 -16.13 -24.79
N SER A 466 77.56 -15.25 -25.05
CA SER A 466 76.13 -15.61 -25.02
C SER A 466 75.46 -15.48 -26.38
N LYS A 467 75.10 -16.62 -26.99
CA LYS A 467 74.30 -16.69 -28.23
C LYS A 467 72.97 -15.94 -28.15
N MET A 468 72.42 -15.73 -26.95
CA MET A 468 71.21 -14.93 -26.74
C MET A 468 71.52 -13.44 -26.77
N MET A 469 72.53 -12.97 -26.01
CA MET A 469 72.89 -11.54 -25.94
C MET A 469 73.50 -11.01 -27.24
N MET A 470 74.14 -11.87 -28.06
CA MET A 470 74.63 -11.50 -29.40
C MET A 470 73.52 -11.27 -30.43
N SER A 471 72.25 -11.58 -30.10
CA SER A 471 71.10 -11.31 -30.97
C SER A 471 70.65 -9.85 -30.82
N GLN A 472 70.65 -9.07 -31.90
CA GLN A 472 70.16 -7.68 -31.88
C GLN A 472 68.69 -7.58 -31.45
N ASP A 473 67.86 -8.57 -31.81
CA ASP A 473 66.48 -8.71 -31.35
C ASP A 473 66.34 -9.39 -29.96
N PHE A 474 67.35 -9.33 -29.07
CA PHE A 474 67.36 -10.04 -27.78
C PHE A 474 66.05 -9.87 -26.99
N TYR A 475 65.59 -8.62 -26.86
CA TYR A 475 64.37 -8.28 -26.14
C TYR A 475 63.14 -9.00 -26.72
N ARG A 476 62.94 -8.95 -28.04
CA ARG A 476 61.76 -9.50 -28.71
C ARG A 476 61.80 -11.03 -28.82
N LYS A 477 62.99 -11.61 -28.95
CA LYS A 477 63.21 -13.04 -29.21
C LYS A 477 63.38 -13.88 -27.93
N TYR A 478 63.91 -13.31 -26.85
CA TYR A 478 64.23 -14.04 -25.63
C TYR A 478 63.58 -13.44 -24.37
N ALA A 479 63.77 -12.14 -24.11
CA ALA A 479 63.26 -11.53 -22.87
C ALA A 479 61.72 -11.49 -22.81
N LEU A 480 61.06 -10.93 -23.83
CA LEU A 480 59.61 -10.75 -23.85
C LEU A 480 58.82 -12.09 -23.84
N PRO A 481 59.23 -13.16 -24.57
CA PRO A 481 58.59 -14.47 -24.44
C PRO A 481 58.73 -15.09 -23.04
N LYS A 482 59.91 -14.98 -22.39
CA LYS A 482 60.14 -15.48 -21.03
C LYS A 482 59.32 -14.70 -20.00
N MET A 483 59.37 -13.37 -20.05
CA MET A 483 58.61 -12.50 -19.14
C MET A 483 57.09 -12.63 -19.32
N ARG A 484 56.59 -12.89 -20.54
CA ARG A 484 55.15 -13.08 -20.78
C ARG A 484 54.52 -14.21 -19.94
N LEU A 485 55.29 -15.22 -19.53
CA LEU A 485 54.82 -16.29 -18.63
C LEU A 485 54.52 -15.80 -17.20
N PHE A 486 55.08 -14.65 -16.83
CA PHE A 486 55.00 -14.04 -15.49
C PHE A 486 54.12 -12.77 -15.48
N LYS A 487 53.39 -12.48 -16.57
CA LYS A 487 52.58 -11.25 -16.66
C LYS A 487 51.36 -11.35 -15.74
N VAL A 488 51.21 -10.39 -14.82
CA VAL A 488 50.01 -10.26 -13.97
C VAL A 488 49.05 -9.20 -14.53
N GLY A 489 49.56 -8.04 -14.94
CA GLY A 489 48.71 -6.90 -15.33
C GLY A 489 49.34 -5.91 -16.31
N ASP A 490 48.60 -4.86 -16.64
CA ASP A 490 49.14 -3.68 -17.32
C ASP A 490 49.34 -2.54 -16.30
N VAL A 491 50.36 -1.70 -16.51
CA VAL A 491 50.52 -0.48 -15.70
C VAL A 491 49.41 0.49 -16.07
N VAL A 492 48.77 1.12 -15.08
CA VAL A 492 47.80 2.20 -15.29
C VAL A 492 48.28 3.52 -14.68
N TRP A 493 47.75 4.61 -15.22
CA TRP A 493 48.03 5.98 -14.82
C TRP A 493 46.73 6.78 -14.70
N ASP A 494 46.58 7.52 -13.62
CA ASP A 494 45.48 8.45 -13.46
C ASP A 494 45.53 9.54 -14.53
N LEU A 495 44.41 9.78 -15.23
CA LEU A 495 44.32 10.84 -16.25
C LEU A 495 44.65 12.23 -15.66
N LYS A 496 44.37 12.44 -14.37
CA LYS A 496 44.74 13.65 -13.62
C LYS A 496 46.26 13.80 -13.51
N HIS A 497 46.99 12.72 -13.26
CA HIS A 497 48.45 12.72 -13.19
C HIS A 497 49.05 12.99 -14.57
N VAL A 498 48.62 12.28 -15.61
CA VAL A 498 49.09 12.48 -16.99
C VAL A 498 48.80 13.92 -17.47
N ARG A 499 47.62 14.45 -17.17
CA ARG A 499 47.26 15.86 -17.45
C ARG A 499 48.15 16.84 -16.68
N SER A 500 48.49 16.55 -15.43
CA SER A 500 49.41 17.38 -14.65
C SER A 500 50.79 17.45 -15.30
N MET A 501 51.38 16.29 -15.66
CA MET A 501 52.70 16.23 -16.30
C MET A 501 52.72 16.99 -17.63
N HIS A 502 51.68 16.82 -18.45
CA HIS A 502 51.51 17.54 -19.72
C HIS A 502 51.29 19.05 -19.55
N GLN A 503 50.21 19.46 -18.89
CA GLN A 503 49.74 20.85 -18.90
C GLN A 503 50.45 21.75 -17.88
N ARG A 504 50.86 21.22 -16.72
CA ARG A 504 51.60 21.97 -15.70
C ARG A 504 53.12 21.79 -15.81
N GLY A 505 53.56 20.57 -16.14
CA GLY A 505 54.97 20.25 -16.31
C GLY A 505 55.53 20.54 -17.70
N GLY A 506 54.69 20.85 -18.70
CA GLY A 506 55.11 21.03 -20.09
C GLY A 506 55.62 19.75 -20.77
N MET A 507 55.43 18.58 -20.15
CA MET A 507 56.06 17.32 -20.55
C MET A 507 55.35 16.68 -21.75
N TYR A 508 56.09 15.84 -22.48
CA TYR A 508 55.65 15.17 -23.70
C TYR A 508 54.83 13.89 -23.43
N TRP A 509 53.92 13.96 -22.46
CA TRP A 509 53.01 12.88 -22.08
C TRP A 509 51.66 13.05 -22.78
N ARG A 510 51.17 12.03 -23.49
CA ARG A 510 49.83 12.05 -24.13
C ARG A 510 49.13 10.70 -24.03
N VAL A 511 47.81 10.73 -24.17
CA VAL A 511 46.96 9.54 -24.32
C VAL A 511 46.51 9.39 -25.76
N ILE A 512 46.64 8.18 -26.32
CA ILE A 512 46.12 7.80 -27.64
C ILE A 512 45.43 6.44 -27.52
N ASN A 513 44.15 6.35 -27.87
CA ASN A 513 43.31 5.14 -27.75
C ASN A 513 43.29 4.54 -26.32
N GLY A 514 43.42 5.37 -25.29
CA GLY A 514 43.53 4.92 -23.89
C GLY A 514 44.91 4.36 -23.48
N GLU A 515 45.89 4.36 -24.40
CA GLU A 515 47.29 4.03 -24.14
C GLU A 515 48.08 5.31 -23.84
N VAL A 516 48.94 5.28 -22.83
CA VAL A 516 49.73 6.43 -22.33
C VAL A 516 51.14 6.35 -22.92
N PHE A 517 51.62 7.45 -23.48
CA PHE A 517 52.94 7.58 -24.10
C PHE A 517 53.74 8.71 -23.45
N ASN A 518 54.98 8.43 -23.09
CA ASN A 518 55.96 9.40 -22.58
C ASN A 518 57.07 9.59 -23.61
N LEU A 519 57.04 10.71 -24.34
CA LEU A 519 58.06 11.04 -25.35
C LEU A 519 59.20 11.93 -24.78
N ASN A 520 59.30 12.15 -23.47
CA ASN A 520 60.39 12.95 -22.89
C ASN A 520 61.79 12.47 -23.36
N PRO A 521 62.11 11.16 -23.38
CA PRO A 521 63.41 10.69 -23.87
C PRO A 521 63.63 10.95 -25.37
N TYR A 522 62.57 11.03 -26.18
CA TYR A 522 62.67 11.38 -27.60
C TYR A 522 63.14 12.81 -27.76
N PHE A 523 62.38 13.76 -27.19
CA PHE A 523 62.66 15.19 -27.31
C PHE A 523 63.98 15.56 -26.64
N ALA A 524 64.28 15.02 -25.45
CA ALA A 524 65.57 15.19 -24.79
C ALA A 524 66.75 14.67 -25.63
N THR A 525 66.60 13.53 -26.32
CA THR A 525 67.67 13.02 -27.21
C THR A 525 67.81 13.87 -28.48
N ARG A 526 66.68 14.28 -29.08
CA ARG A 526 66.61 15.06 -30.32
C ARG A 526 67.19 16.46 -30.16
N ASP A 527 66.83 17.13 -29.06
CA ASP A 527 67.14 18.54 -28.81
C ASP A 527 68.44 18.74 -28.00
N SER A 528 69.13 17.65 -27.65
CA SER A 528 70.46 17.71 -27.05
C SER A 528 71.46 18.37 -28.01
N PRO A 529 72.38 19.25 -27.54
CA PRO A 529 73.32 19.99 -28.40
C PRO A 529 74.17 19.11 -29.32
N GLU A 530 74.49 17.88 -28.92
CA GLU A 530 75.24 16.90 -29.73
C GLU A 530 74.43 16.39 -30.95
N ASN A 531 73.11 16.45 -30.87
CA ASN A 531 72.17 15.73 -31.74
C ASN A 531 71.25 16.63 -32.57
N ALA A 532 71.06 17.90 -32.17
CA ALA A 532 70.08 18.83 -32.74
C ALA A 532 70.16 18.97 -34.28
N ASP A 533 71.38 19.00 -34.83
CA ASP A 533 71.67 19.14 -36.26
C ASP A 533 71.66 17.80 -37.03
N GLN A 534 71.60 16.66 -36.33
CA GLN A 534 71.72 15.34 -36.93
C GLN A 534 70.35 14.74 -37.27
N ARG A 535 69.97 14.75 -38.55
CA ARG A 535 68.69 14.21 -39.07
C ARG A 535 68.34 12.80 -38.57
N LYS A 536 69.34 11.94 -38.31
CA LYS A 536 69.15 10.55 -37.84
C LYS A 536 68.35 10.44 -36.53
N TRP A 537 68.38 11.45 -35.66
CA TRP A 537 67.60 11.46 -34.41
C TRP A 537 66.15 11.94 -34.58
N ARG A 538 65.82 12.56 -35.73
CA ARG A 538 64.46 12.98 -36.11
C ARG A 538 63.76 11.88 -36.91
N PHE A 539 63.54 10.72 -36.27
CA PHE A 539 63.00 9.53 -36.91
C PHE A 539 61.46 9.41 -36.87
N LEU A 540 60.78 10.19 -36.02
CA LEU A 540 59.32 10.28 -36.06
C LEU A 540 58.87 11.22 -37.17
N HIS A 541 57.64 11.05 -37.65
CA HIS A 541 57.09 11.93 -38.67
C HIS A 541 56.72 13.30 -38.07
N ARG A 542 57.06 14.42 -38.72
CA ARG A 542 56.81 15.79 -38.22
C ARG A 542 55.38 16.05 -37.73
N LEU A 543 54.37 15.53 -38.44
CA LEU A 543 52.96 15.62 -38.00
C LEU A 543 52.67 14.88 -36.69
N VAL A 544 53.39 13.80 -36.39
CA VAL A 544 53.33 13.10 -35.09
C VAL A 544 54.01 13.92 -34.01
N GLU A 545 55.21 14.47 -34.27
CA GLU A 545 55.90 15.37 -33.33
C GLU A 545 54.99 16.55 -32.92
N SER A 546 54.30 17.16 -33.90
CA SER A 546 53.38 18.29 -33.68
C SER A 546 52.15 18.01 -32.81
N ILE A 547 51.88 16.75 -32.42
CA ILE A 547 50.85 16.39 -31.43
C ILE A 547 51.40 16.47 -29.99
N PHE A 548 52.70 16.28 -29.80
CA PHE A 548 53.38 16.34 -28.51
C PHE A 548 54.05 17.70 -28.28
N GLU A 549 54.45 18.40 -29.35
CA GLU A 549 55.01 19.75 -29.33
C GLU A 549 53.92 20.84 -29.31
N ASP A 550 53.18 20.94 -28.21
CA ASP A 550 52.24 22.05 -27.96
C ASP A 550 52.38 22.71 -26.59
N ALA A 551 53.43 22.36 -25.83
CA ALA A 551 53.80 22.95 -24.54
C ALA A 551 52.65 23.04 -23.50
N GLY A 552 51.70 22.10 -23.53
CA GLY A 552 50.55 22.09 -22.61
C GLY A 552 49.24 22.63 -23.20
N ALA A 553 49.26 23.18 -24.42
CA ALA A 553 48.14 23.97 -24.95
C ALA A 553 46.90 23.18 -25.39
N ARG A 554 47.01 21.86 -25.63
CA ARG A 554 45.88 21.00 -26.02
C ARG A 554 45.45 20.05 -24.89
N ASP A 555 44.33 19.35 -25.10
CA ASP A 555 43.91 18.28 -24.19
C ASP A 555 44.90 17.10 -24.20
N THR A 556 44.97 16.40 -23.07
CA THR A 556 45.90 15.29 -22.83
C THR A 556 45.55 14.06 -23.65
N ASP A 557 44.25 13.83 -23.92
CA ASP A 557 43.79 12.80 -24.85
C ASP A 557 43.77 13.36 -26.27
N VAL A 558 44.75 12.93 -27.06
CA VAL A 558 44.93 13.37 -28.44
C VAL A 558 44.42 12.33 -29.44
N THR A 559 43.64 11.34 -28.99
CA THR A 559 43.06 10.28 -29.85
C THR A 559 42.28 10.86 -31.04
N LYS A 560 41.49 11.92 -30.82
CA LYS A 560 40.74 12.59 -31.88
C LYS A 560 41.68 13.21 -32.92
N TYR A 561 42.71 13.94 -32.48
CA TYR A 561 43.70 14.58 -33.34
C TYR A 561 44.55 13.56 -34.10
N TRP A 562 45.00 12.49 -33.43
CA TRP A 562 45.73 11.37 -34.02
C TRP A 562 44.97 10.73 -35.18
N ASN A 563 43.67 10.52 -35.00
CA ASN A 563 42.82 9.94 -36.04
C ASN A 563 42.58 10.89 -37.22
N MET A 564 42.54 12.21 -36.97
CA MET A 564 42.37 13.26 -37.97
C MET A 564 43.64 13.66 -38.73
N LEU A 565 44.84 13.20 -38.32
CA LEU A 565 46.09 13.53 -39.02
C LEU A 565 46.06 13.09 -40.50
N PRO A 566 46.46 13.95 -41.46
CA PRO A 566 46.56 13.61 -42.88
C PRO A 566 47.81 12.75 -43.18
N LEU A 567 47.83 11.55 -42.59
CA LEU A 567 48.89 10.55 -42.74
C LEU A 567 48.36 9.33 -43.52
N ASN A 568 49.18 8.83 -44.44
CA ASN A 568 48.95 7.55 -45.09
C ASN A 568 48.89 6.42 -44.02
N LYS A 569 47.99 5.45 -44.19
CA LYS A 569 47.72 4.35 -43.24
C LYS A 569 49.00 3.61 -42.83
N ASN A 570 49.90 3.36 -43.78
CA ASN A 570 51.19 2.70 -43.49
C ASN A 570 52.07 3.58 -42.59
N VAL A 571 52.32 4.83 -42.97
CA VAL A 571 53.12 5.79 -42.17
C VAL A 571 52.56 5.96 -40.75
N ARG A 572 51.23 6.05 -40.62
CA ARG A 572 50.53 6.11 -39.32
C ARG A 572 50.77 4.83 -38.50
N ARG A 573 50.62 3.64 -39.10
CA ARG A 573 50.88 2.34 -38.44
C ARG A 573 52.33 2.23 -37.95
N THR A 574 53.27 2.58 -38.81
CA THR A 574 54.71 2.51 -38.53
C THR A 574 55.12 3.43 -37.38
N ASN A 575 54.67 4.69 -37.39
CA ASN A 575 54.93 5.62 -36.29
C ASN A 575 54.28 5.14 -34.98
N TYR A 576 53.03 4.65 -35.02
CA TYR A 576 52.36 4.09 -33.85
C TYR A 576 53.11 2.88 -33.27
N GLN A 577 53.59 1.97 -34.11
CA GLN A 577 54.34 0.79 -33.68
C GLN A 577 55.69 1.19 -33.06
N CYS A 578 56.39 2.15 -33.65
CA CYS A 578 57.62 2.70 -33.06
C CYS A 578 57.36 3.32 -31.68
N MET A 579 56.35 4.18 -31.57
CA MET A 579 55.93 4.77 -30.29
C MET A 579 55.54 3.71 -29.26
N LYS A 580 54.82 2.66 -29.68
CA LYS A 580 54.39 1.57 -28.80
C LYS A 580 55.53 0.68 -28.33
N ASN A 581 56.62 0.57 -29.09
CA ASN A 581 57.80 -0.18 -28.69
C ASN A 581 58.70 0.62 -27.73
N LEU A 582 58.88 1.93 -27.99
CA LEU A 582 59.80 2.79 -27.22
C LEU A 582 59.19 3.52 -26.04
N PHE A 583 58.01 4.14 -26.22
CA PHE A 583 57.49 5.22 -25.37
C PHE A 583 56.19 4.88 -24.62
N TYR A 584 55.64 3.67 -24.81
CA TYR A 584 54.45 3.21 -24.10
C TYR A 584 54.76 2.92 -22.63
N VAL A 585 54.06 3.61 -21.72
CA VAL A 585 54.25 3.54 -20.26
C VAL A 585 53.05 2.94 -19.51
N GLY A 586 51.92 2.70 -20.18
CA GLY A 586 50.76 2.09 -19.55
C GLY A 586 49.43 2.45 -20.23
N LYS A 587 48.33 2.24 -19.51
CA LYS A 587 46.97 2.64 -19.91
C LYS A 587 46.43 3.72 -18.98
N VAL A 588 45.35 4.39 -19.37
CA VAL A 588 44.61 5.26 -18.46
C VAL A 588 43.85 4.41 -17.44
N ASP A 589 43.91 4.77 -16.16
CA ASP A 589 43.10 4.11 -15.13
C ASP A 589 41.60 4.41 -15.33
N THR A 590 40.79 3.34 -15.35
CA THR A 590 39.33 3.43 -15.50
C THR A 590 38.56 3.05 -14.23
N ARG A 591 39.25 2.63 -13.16
CA ARG A 591 38.67 2.26 -11.86
C ARG A 591 37.90 3.42 -11.23
N HIS A 592 38.43 4.64 -11.34
CA HIS A 592 37.78 5.87 -10.87
C HIS A 592 36.85 6.53 -11.90
N SER A 593 36.48 5.82 -12.98
CA SER A 593 35.51 6.34 -13.96
C SER A 593 34.08 6.35 -13.39
N PHE A 594 33.24 7.24 -13.93
CA PHE A 594 31.82 7.32 -13.54
C PHE A 594 31.10 5.95 -13.64
N ARG A 595 31.44 5.12 -14.64
CA ARG A 595 30.85 3.78 -14.82
C ARG A 595 31.10 2.85 -13.63
N CYS A 596 32.29 2.92 -13.05
CA CYS A 596 32.69 2.10 -11.91
C CYS A 596 32.23 2.68 -10.56
N LEU A 597 32.10 4.01 -10.44
CA LEU A 597 31.63 4.68 -9.22
C LEU A 597 30.10 4.80 -9.13
N PHE A 598 29.38 4.71 -10.26
CA PHE A 598 27.92 4.85 -10.31
C PHE A 598 27.15 3.93 -9.34
N PRO A 599 27.47 2.63 -9.20
CA PRO A 599 26.81 1.75 -8.22
C PRO A 599 26.98 2.25 -6.78
N ASN A 600 28.17 2.74 -6.41
CA ASN A 600 28.43 3.25 -5.06
C ASN A 600 27.63 4.53 -4.78
N PHE A 601 27.54 5.45 -5.75
CA PHE A 601 26.71 6.64 -5.62
C PHE A 601 25.21 6.32 -5.56
N LEU A 602 24.75 5.33 -6.33
CA LEU A 602 23.36 4.86 -6.30
C LEU A 602 23.00 4.27 -4.92
N LEU A 603 23.89 3.44 -4.35
CA LEU A 603 23.70 2.87 -3.02
C LEU A 603 23.72 3.93 -1.92
N LEU A 604 24.63 4.90 -2.00
CA LEU A 604 24.67 6.04 -1.06
C LEU A 604 23.39 6.87 -1.14
N ALA A 605 22.92 7.19 -2.36
CA ALA A 605 21.67 7.95 -2.55
C ALA A 605 20.44 7.21 -1.98
N ALA A 606 20.36 5.90 -2.19
CA ALA A 606 19.30 5.07 -1.63
C ALA A 606 19.36 5.02 -0.08
N ALA A 607 20.56 4.89 0.50
CA ALA A 607 20.75 4.90 1.95
C ALA A 607 20.38 6.27 2.57
N CYS A 608 20.81 7.38 1.96
CA CYS A 608 20.42 8.73 2.39
C CYS A 608 18.90 8.95 2.31
N LEU A 609 18.24 8.48 1.25
CA LEU A 609 16.78 8.57 1.11
C LEU A 609 16.06 7.73 2.18
N LEU A 610 16.54 6.52 2.47
CA LEU A 610 15.97 5.67 3.51
C LEU A 610 16.12 6.32 4.90
N MET A 611 17.31 6.83 5.23
CA MET A 611 17.55 7.57 6.48
C MET A 611 16.69 8.83 6.59
N LEU A 612 16.49 9.56 5.48
CA LEU A 612 15.60 10.73 5.44
C LEU A 612 14.14 10.34 5.72
N VAL A 613 13.64 9.26 5.12
CA VAL A 613 12.27 8.75 5.36
C VAL A 613 12.10 8.29 6.81
N ILE A 614 13.08 7.60 7.40
CA ILE A 614 13.05 7.23 8.83
C ILE A 614 13.06 8.49 9.71
N LEU A 615 13.91 9.47 9.42
CA LEU A 615 13.98 10.72 10.18
C LEU A 615 12.66 11.49 10.12
N ILE A 616 12.01 11.60 8.95
CA ILE A 616 10.71 12.26 8.82
C ILE A 616 9.63 11.49 9.60
N LYS A 617 9.62 10.15 9.54
CA LYS A 617 8.70 9.31 10.34
C LYS A 617 8.91 9.51 11.84
N PHE A 618 10.15 9.55 12.30
CA PHE A 618 10.50 9.79 13.69
C PHE A 618 10.05 11.19 14.15
N LEU A 619 10.38 12.24 13.39
CA LEU A 619 9.95 13.61 13.69
C LEU A 619 8.41 13.77 13.69
N ALA A 620 7.70 13.07 12.80
CA ALA A 620 6.24 13.00 12.80
C ALA A 620 5.69 12.34 14.09
N SER A 621 6.36 11.29 14.57
CA SER A 621 5.96 10.56 15.78
C SER A 621 6.23 11.29 17.10
N LEU A 622 7.11 12.31 17.11
CA LEU A 622 7.42 13.07 18.33
C LEU A 622 6.25 13.94 18.84
N GLN A 623 5.22 14.18 18.03
CA GLN A 623 3.98 14.88 18.40
C GLN A 623 4.18 16.08 19.34
N LEU A 624 5.08 17.02 19.00
CA LEU A 624 5.52 18.14 19.84
C LEU A 624 4.43 19.16 20.26
N SER A 625 3.15 18.87 20.00
CA SER A 625 2.01 19.66 20.46
C SER A 625 1.63 19.29 21.90
N SER A 626 1.31 20.29 22.72
CA SER A 626 0.81 20.06 24.08
C SER A 626 -0.44 19.16 24.09
N ARG A 627 -0.49 18.18 25.00
CA ARG A 627 -1.67 17.33 25.25
C ARG A 627 -2.80 18.15 25.89
N ARG A 628 -3.58 18.85 25.09
CA ARG A 628 -4.79 19.57 25.55
C ARG A 628 -5.86 18.57 26.00
N LYS A 629 -6.59 18.88 27.08
CA LYS A 629 -7.77 18.09 27.49
C LYS A 629 -8.80 18.13 26.35
N PRO A 630 -9.38 16.98 25.93
CA PRO A 630 -10.36 16.94 24.85
C PRO A 630 -11.66 17.64 25.29
N GLN A 631 -12.39 18.21 24.33
CA GLN A 631 -13.74 18.70 24.57
C GLN A 631 -14.67 17.51 24.81
N LYS A 632 -15.55 17.61 25.82
CA LYS A 632 -16.62 16.63 26.04
C LYS A 632 -17.70 16.85 24.97
N HIS A 633 -18.22 15.75 24.42
CA HIS A 633 -19.26 15.76 23.39
C HIS A 633 -20.29 14.69 23.69
N ASP A 634 -21.56 15.00 23.45
CA ASP A 634 -22.69 14.12 23.77
C ASP A 634 -23.10 13.34 22.51
N LYS A 635 -22.27 12.36 22.15
CA LYS A 635 -22.46 11.52 20.95
C LYS A 635 -22.65 10.06 21.34
N PHE A 636 -23.66 9.40 20.78
CA PHE A 636 -23.92 8.00 21.04
C PHE A 636 -22.88 7.09 20.35
N VAL A 637 -22.21 6.25 21.13
CA VAL A 637 -21.15 5.32 20.68
C VAL A 637 -21.46 3.89 21.10
N VAL A 638 -21.30 2.95 20.17
CA VAL A 638 -21.30 1.51 20.48
C VAL A 638 -19.85 1.05 20.67
N CYS A 639 -19.55 0.44 21.82
CA CYS A 639 -18.27 -0.19 22.13
C CYS A 639 -18.38 -1.70 21.85
N GLN A 640 -17.95 -2.13 20.68
CA GLN A 640 -18.01 -3.53 20.26
C GLN A 640 -16.79 -4.31 20.74
N VAL A 641 -17.03 -5.42 21.45
CA VAL A 641 -16.00 -6.35 21.93
C VAL A 641 -16.32 -7.78 21.43
N PRO A 642 -15.61 -8.31 20.42
CA PRO A 642 -15.76 -9.70 19.99
C PRO A 642 -14.84 -10.59 20.83
N CYS A 643 -15.42 -11.54 21.56
CA CYS A 643 -14.73 -12.51 22.40
C CYS A 643 -14.79 -13.91 21.76
N TYR A 644 -13.76 -14.72 21.94
CA TYR A 644 -13.71 -16.12 21.47
C TYR A 644 -13.30 -17.10 22.56
N THR A 645 -12.07 -17.01 23.08
CA THR A 645 -11.51 -17.97 24.06
C THR A 645 -10.62 -17.30 25.12
N GLU A 646 -10.82 -16.01 25.35
CA GLU A 646 -10.01 -15.21 26.28
C GLU A 646 -10.32 -15.62 27.74
N GLY A 647 -9.36 -15.39 28.63
CA GLY A 647 -9.50 -15.72 30.06
C GLY A 647 -10.29 -14.67 30.83
N GLU A 648 -10.88 -15.05 31.97
CA GLU A 648 -11.69 -14.15 32.80
C GLU A 648 -10.96 -12.85 33.16
N VAL A 649 -9.68 -12.93 33.55
CA VAL A 649 -8.88 -11.75 33.92
C VAL A 649 -8.75 -10.75 32.75
N SER A 650 -8.59 -11.22 31.52
CA SER A 650 -8.47 -10.40 30.30
C SER A 650 -9.80 -9.74 29.94
N LEU A 651 -10.88 -10.53 29.96
CA LEU A 651 -12.23 -10.07 29.67
C LEU A 651 -12.69 -9.04 30.71
N ARG A 652 -12.40 -9.28 31.99
CA ARG A 652 -12.70 -8.37 33.09
C ARG A 652 -11.98 -7.04 32.91
N ARG A 653 -10.64 -7.02 32.75
CA ARG A 653 -9.88 -5.77 32.48
C ARG A 653 -10.46 -4.98 31.30
N THR A 654 -10.78 -5.66 30.21
CA THR A 654 -11.40 -5.04 29.03
C THR A 654 -12.75 -4.40 29.38
N ILE A 655 -13.67 -5.15 29.99
CA ILE A 655 -15.03 -4.68 30.33
C ILE A 655 -14.99 -3.55 31.38
N ASP A 656 -14.22 -3.73 32.45
CA ASP A 656 -14.01 -2.75 33.53
C ASP A 656 -13.47 -1.43 32.95
N SER A 657 -12.42 -1.48 32.11
CA SER A 657 -11.84 -0.27 31.49
C SER A 657 -12.82 0.48 30.57
N LEU A 658 -13.78 -0.23 29.95
CA LEU A 658 -14.81 0.39 29.12
C LEU A 658 -15.96 1.00 29.93
N ALA A 659 -16.16 0.57 31.19
CA ALA A 659 -17.08 1.22 32.11
C ALA A 659 -16.52 2.59 32.54
N VAL A 660 -15.25 2.63 32.98
CA VAL A 660 -14.59 3.80 33.60
C VAL A 660 -14.13 4.90 32.60
N LEU A 661 -14.50 4.81 31.31
CA LEU A 661 -14.19 5.87 30.34
C LEU A 661 -14.82 7.21 30.75
N SER A 662 -14.08 8.31 30.60
CA SER A 662 -14.46 9.67 31.01
C SER A 662 -15.42 10.32 30.01
N TYR A 663 -16.61 9.74 29.89
CA TYR A 663 -17.66 10.05 28.93
C TYR A 663 -19.04 9.74 29.54
N ASP A 664 -20.14 10.28 29.01
CA ASP A 664 -21.48 9.97 29.56
C ASP A 664 -21.83 8.49 29.37
N ASP A 665 -22.10 7.81 30.48
CA ASP A 665 -22.53 6.40 30.56
C ASP A 665 -23.77 6.13 29.69
N LYS A 666 -24.72 7.07 29.65
CA LYS A 666 -25.98 6.95 28.89
C LYS A 666 -25.79 7.03 27.38
N HIS A 667 -24.68 7.62 26.95
CA HIS A 667 -24.31 7.76 25.53
C HIS A 667 -23.38 6.63 25.05
N ARG A 668 -23.12 5.62 25.89
CA ARG A 668 -22.30 4.45 25.57
C ARG A 668 -23.14 3.17 25.61
N LEU A 669 -22.76 2.17 24.82
CA LEU A 669 -23.32 0.82 24.88
C LEU A 669 -22.21 -0.20 24.73
N LEU A 670 -22.04 -1.08 25.73
CA LEU A 670 -21.13 -2.22 25.64
C LEU A 670 -21.80 -3.33 24.80
N PHE A 671 -21.33 -3.58 23.58
CA PHE A 671 -21.88 -4.58 22.68
C PHE A 671 -20.91 -5.76 22.56
N ILE A 672 -21.09 -6.75 23.43
CA ILE A 672 -20.15 -7.87 23.59
C ILE A 672 -20.66 -9.06 22.75
N ILE A 673 -19.80 -9.69 21.96
CA ILE A 673 -20.19 -10.77 21.05
C ILE A 673 -19.31 -11.99 21.28
N CYS A 674 -19.85 -13.04 21.89
CA CYS A 674 -19.14 -14.29 22.13
C CYS A 674 -19.28 -15.20 20.90
N ASP A 675 -18.16 -15.45 20.21
CA ASP A 675 -18.07 -16.17 18.95
C ASP A 675 -18.08 -17.70 19.12
N GLY A 676 -19.21 -18.21 19.62
CA GLY A 676 -19.46 -19.62 19.84
C GLY A 676 -19.47 -19.99 21.33
N ASN A 677 -20.08 -21.12 21.63
CA ASN A 677 -20.15 -21.66 22.98
C ASN A 677 -18.98 -22.62 23.23
N ILE A 678 -17.79 -22.05 23.42
CA ILE A 678 -16.51 -22.77 23.45
C ILE A 678 -15.75 -22.46 24.74
N VAL A 679 -15.08 -23.47 25.29
CA VAL A 679 -14.17 -23.35 26.44
C VAL A 679 -12.76 -23.08 25.91
N GLY A 680 -12.13 -22.01 26.40
CA GLY A 680 -10.75 -21.65 26.07
C GLY A 680 -9.72 -22.57 26.75
N SER A 681 -8.49 -22.59 26.22
CA SER A 681 -7.41 -23.33 26.87
C SER A 681 -7.04 -22.66 28.19
N GLY A 682 -7.15 -23.39 29.31
CA GLY A 682 -6.96 -22.84 30.66
C GLY A 682 -8.22 -22.24 31.31
N ASN A 683 -9.35 -22.19 30.60
CA ASN A 683 -10.64 -21.79 31.17
C ASN A 683 -11.41 -23.02 31.70
N ASP A 684 -12.16 -22.82 32.78
CA ASP A 684 -13.03 -23.81 33.42
C ASP A 684 -14.43 -23.88 32.77
N ARG A 685 -14.89 -22.77 32.19
CA ARG A 685 -16.25 -22.58 31.65
C ARG A 685 -16.23 -21.91 30.26
N PRO A 686 -17.32 -22.00 29.47
CA PRO A 686 -17.36 -21.41 28.13
C PRO A 686 -17.29 -19.88 28.17
N THR A 687 -16.68 -19.24 27.16
CA THR A 687 -16.54 -17.78 27.10
C THR A 687 -17.85 -16.99 27.24
N PRO A 688 -19.00 -17.41 26.66
CA PRO A 688 -20.29 -16.78 26.97
C PRO A 688 -20.64 -16.79 28.47
N ARG A 689 -20.31 -17.87 29.19
CA ARG A 689 -20.56 -17.96 30.64
C ARG A 689 -19.66 -17.02 31.42
N ILE A 690 -18.36 -16.96 31.08
CA ILE A 690 -17.40 -16.03 31.70
C ILE A 690 -17.89 -14.58 31.60
N VAL A 691 -18.30 -14.14 30.40
CA VAL A 691 -18.80 -12.78 30.17
C VAL A 691 -20.08 -12.50 30.98
N LEU A 692 -21.02 -13.44 31.02
CA LEU A 692 -22.25 -13.30 31.81
C LEU A 692 -21.98 -13.27 33.33
N ASP A 693 -20.98 -14.02 33.80
CA ASP A 693 -20.55 -14.00 35.21
C ASP A 693 -19.85 -12.68 35.58
N ILE A 694 -19.02 -12.10 34.69
CA ILE A 694 -18.41 -10.78 34.90
C ILE A 694 -19.49 -9.69 35.03
N LEU A 695 -20.53 -9.76 34.19
CA LEU A 695 -21.64 -8.80 34.12
C LEU A 695 -22.75 -9.05 35.17
N GLY A 696 -22.60 -10.05 36.04
CA GLY A 696 -23.55 -10.33 37.13
C GLY A 696 -24.91 -10.90 36.69
N VAL A 697 -25.01 -11.56 35.53
CA VAL A 697 -26.26 -12.12 35.02
C VAL A 697 -26.66 -13.41 35.76
N ASP A 698 -27.90 -13.47 36.25
CA ASP A 698 -28.45 -14.65 36.94
C ASP A 698 -28.23 -15.94 36.11
N PRO A 699 -27.56 -16.97 36.66
CA PRO A 699 -27.40 -18.28 36.02
C PRO A 699 -28.69 -18.92 35.50
N LYS A 700 -29.86 -18.57 36.05
CA LYS A 700 -31.17 -19.09 35.66
C LYS A 700 -31.78 -18.42 34.42
N LEU A 701 -31.27 -17.24 34.03
CA LEU A 701 -31.78 -16.51 32.87
C LEU A 701 -31.31 -17.18 31.58
N ASP A 702 -32.20 -17.92 30.90
CA ASP A 702 -31.91 -18.52 29.59
C ASP A 702 -32.86 -18.02 28.48
N PRO A 703 -32.48 -16.97 27.74
CA PRO A 703 -33.29 -16.41 26.66
C PRO A 703 -33.33 -17.34 25.43
N PRO A 704 -34.41 -17.27 24.62
CA PRO A 704 -34.59 -18.15 23.46
C PRO A 704 -33.54 -17.89 22.37
N ALA A 705 -33.00 -18.95 21.80
CA ALA A 705 -32.05 -18.86 20.70
C ALA A 705 -32.73 -18.33 19.41
N ARG A 706 -32.17 -17.26 18.84
CA ARG A 706 -32.65 -16.63 17.60
C ARG A 706 -31.75 -16.98 16.42
N SER A 707 -32.35 -17.27 15.27
CA SER A 707 -31.62 -17.58 14.04
C SER A 707 -31.14 -16.32 13.32
N PHE A 708 -29.96 -16.40 12.72
CA PHE A 708 -29.41 -15.38 11.82
C PHE A 708 -28.59 -16.01 10.68
N ARG A 709 -28.20 -15.19 9.71
CA ARG A 709 -27.27 -15.58 8.65
C ARG A 709 -25.87 -15.09 9.02
N ALA A 710 -24.96 -16.03 9.20
CA ALA A 710 -23.54 -15.80 9.47
C ALA A 710 -22.69 -15.94 8.20
N ILE A 711 -21.49 -15.36 8.23
CA ILE A 711 -20.41 -15.63 7.29
C ILE A 711 -19.98 -17.10 7.46
N GLY A 712 -19.70 -17.77 6.33
CA GLY A 712 -19.45 -19.22 6.30
C GLY A 712 -20.03 -19.90 5.06
N GLU A 713 -19.81 -21.21 4.97
CA GLU A 713 -20.00 -21.99 3.74
C GLU A 713 -21.15 -22.99 3.82
N GLY A 714 -21.98 -23.03 2.77
CA GLY A 714 -23.13 -23.93 2.66
C GLY A 714 -23.99 -23.94 3.92
N GLY A 715 -24.19 -25.14 4.49
CA GLY A 715 -24.98 -25.31 5.71
C GLY A 715 -24.47 -24.55 6.94
N GLN A 716 -23.21 -24.10 6.97
CA GLN A 716 -22.72 -23.25 8.05
C GLN A 716 -23.40 -21.88 8.08
N GLN A 717 -23.83 -21.30 6.94
CA GLN A 717 -24.41 -19.94 6.89
C GLN A 717 -25.60 -19.70 7.83
N HIS A 718 -26.32 -20.75 8.24
CA HIS A 718 -27.31 -20.66 9.31
C HIS A 718 -26.62 -20.83 10.67
N ASN A 719 -26.72 -19.81 11.53
CA ASN A 719 -26.22 -19.80 12.90
C ASN A 719 -27.34 -19.32 13.85
N MET A 720 -27.22 -19.59 15.15
CA MET A 720 -28.15 -19.11 16.17
C MET A 720 -27.38 -18.44 17.30
N ALA A 721 -27.99 -17.43 17.91
CA ALA A 721 -27.43 -16.73 19.07
C ALA A 721 -28.51 -16.43 20.11
N LYS A 722 -28.07 -16.28 21.36
CA LYS A 722 -28.86 -15.80 22.50
C LYS A 722 -28.47 -14.35 22.78
N VAL A 723 -29.44 -13.52 23.17
CA VAL A 723 -29.23 -12.10 23.47
C VAL A 723 -29.54 -11.85 24.94
N TYR A 724 -28.64 -11.17 25.63
CA TYR A 724 -28.77 -10.72 27.01
C TYR A 724 -28.51 -9.21 27.05
N SER A 725 -29.11 -8.50 28.00
CA SER A 725 -28.86 -7.07 28.19
C SER A 725 -29.17 -6.66 29.62
N GLY A 726 -28.55 -5.58 30.07
CA GLY A 726 -28.72 -5.03 31.40
C GLY A 726 -27.90 -3.76 31.60
N LEU A 727 -27.71 -3.41 32.87
CA LEU A 727 -26.80 -2.35 33.30
C LEU A 727 -25.60 -2.99 34.01
N TYR A 728 -24.40 -2.51 33.72
CA TYR A 728 -23.18 -2.93 34.40
C TYR A 728 -22.72 -1.79 35.33
N GLU A 729 -22.58 -2.10 36.62
CA GLU A 729 -22.17 -1.17 37.66
C GLU A 729 -20.71 -1.44 38.06
N TYR A 730 -19.84 -0.43 37.95
CA TYR A 730 -18.42 -0.53 38.30
C TYR A 730 -17.87 0.86 38.67
N GLU A 731 -17.20 0.98 39.81
CA GLU A 731 -16.61 2.24 40.33
C GLU A 731 -17.54 3.47 40.26
N GLY A 732 -18.85 3.27 40.45
CA GLY A 732 -19.86 4.33 40.39
C GLY A 732 -20.35 4.70 38.97
N HIS A 733 -19.80 4.09 37.93
CA HIS A 733 -20.35 4.11 36.57
C HIS A 733 -21.44 3.06 36.41
N VAL A 734 -22.48 3.38 35.63
CA VAL A 734 -23.63 2.50 35.33
C VAL A 734 -23.89 2.50 33.82
N VAL A 735 -23.22 1.60 33.11
CA VAL A 735 -23.20 1.58 31.64
C VAL A 735 -24.11 0.46 31.11
N PRO A 736 -25.00 0.72 30.12
CA PRO A 736 -25.82 -0.33 29.54
C PRO A 736 -24.98 -1.28 28.67
N TYR A 737 -25.33 -2.56 28.70
CA TYR A 737 -24.70 -3.60 27.89
C TYR A 737 -25.71 -4.46 27.12
N LEU A 738 -25.22 -5.08 26.05
CA LEU A 738 -25.89 -6.10 25.28
C LEU A 738 -24.88 -7.19 24.89
N VAL A 739 -25.13 -8.43 25.29
CA VAL A 739 -24.31 -9.61 24.97
C VAL A 739 -25.01 -10.46 23.91
N VAL A 740 -24.32 -10.75 22.81
CA VAL A 740 -24.76 -11.71 21.79
C VAL A 740 -23.90 -12.98 21.89
N ALA A 741 -24.44 -14.04 22.48
CA ALA A 741 -23.77 -15.33 22.61
C ALA A 741 -24.14 -16.24 21.44
N LYS A 742 -23.24 -16.46 20.48
CA LYS A 742 -23.46 -17.42 19.38
C LYS A 742 -23.38 -18.84 19.92
N ILE A 743 -24.30 -19.70 19.48
CA ILE A 743 -24.41 -21.09 19.95
C ILE A 743 -24.44 -22.14 18.82
N GLY A 744 -24.42 -21.73 17.55
CA GLY A 744 -24.50 -22.66 16.42
C GLY A 744 -25.90 -23.24 16.22
N LYS A 745 -26.02 -24.19 15.30
CA LYS A 745 -27.27 -24.97 15.17
C LYS A 745 -27.32 -26.08 16.23
N PRO A 746 -28.52 -26.57 16.62
CA PRO A 746 -28.65 -27.72 17.53
C PRO A 746 -27.95 -29.02 17.06
N THR A 747 -27.65 -29.13 15.76
CA THR A 747 -26.92 -30.26 15.16
C THR A 747 -25.39 -30.10 15.17
N GLU A 748 -24.87 -28.93 15.54
CA GLU A 748 -23.47 -28.53 15.42
C GLU A 748 -22.72 -28.87 16.71
N LYS A 749 -21.93 -29.96 16.71
CA LYS A 749 -21.25 -30.47 17.92
C LYS A 749 -19.79 -30.03 18.07
N SER A 750 -19.14 -29.62 16.98
CA SER A 750 -17.74 -29.18 16.99
C SER A 750 -17.70 -27.67 16.82
N ARG A 751 -17.06 -26.96 17.77
CA ARG A 751 -16.94 -25.50 17.81
C ARG A 751 -18.27 -24.76 17.52
N PRO A 752 -19.34 -25.06 18.28
CA PRO A 752 -20.70 -24.59 17.99
C PRO A 752 -20.78 -23.05 17.96
N GLY A 753 -21.17 -22.51 16.79
CA GLY A 753 -21.46 -21.08 16.61
C GLY A 753 -20.28 -20.17 16.24
N ASN A 754 -19.04 -20.66 16.31
CA ASN A 754 -17.83 -19.92 15.94
C ASN A 754 -17.76 -19.67 14.43
N ARG A 755 -17.52 -18.41 14.03
CA ARG A 755 -17.18 -18.02 12.64
C ARG A 755 -16.03 -17.02 12.50
N GLY A 756 -15.23 -16.89 13.53
CA GLY A 756 -14.16 -15.92 13.62
C GLY A 756 -14.66 -14.50 13.86
N LYS A 757 -13.72 -13.69 14.35
CA LYS A 757 -13.88 -12.26 14.66
C LYS A 757 -14.57 -11.44 13.56
N ARG A 758 -14.31 -11.73 12.27
CA ARG A 758 -14.92 -11.07 11.10
C ARG A 758 -16.45 -11.22 11.09
N ASP A 759 -16.98 -12.40 11.39
CA ASP A 759 -18.43 -12.63 11.50
C ASP A 759 -19.04 -11.89 12.69
N SER A 760 -18.36 -11.87 13.85
CA SER A 760 -18.80 -11.09 15.02
C SER A 760 -18.87 -9.59 14.72
N GLN A 761 -17.86 -9.02 14.07
CA GLN A 761 -17.89 -7.63 13.61
C GLN A 761 -19.05 -7.39 12.65
N MET A 762 -19.24 -8.30 11.69
CA MET A 762 -20.26 -8.17 10.64
C MET A 762 -21.70 -8.37 11.12
N LEU A 763 -21.93 -9.12 12.20
CA LEU A 763 -23.24 -9.26 12.83
C LEU A 763 -23.82 -7.87 13.20
N LEU A 764 -23.01 -7.04 13.89
CA LEU A 764 -23.42 -5.69 14.28
C LEU A 764 -23.52 -4.74 13.08
N LEU A 765 -22.59 -4.80 12.12
CA LEU A 765 -22.63 -3.96 10.92
C LEU A 765 -23.86 -4.27 10.05
N HIS A 766 -24.20 -5.54 9.87
CA HIS A 766 -25.44 -5.95 9.18
C HIS A 766 -26.69 -5.46 9.91
N PHE A 767 -26.75 -5.58 11.25
CA PHE A 767 -27.85 -5.08 12.05
C PHE A 767 -28.03 -3.55 11.86
N LEU A 768 -26.98 -2.76 12.08
CA LEU A 768 -27.01 -1.30 11.94
C LEU A 768 -27.34 -0.85 10.51
N SER A 769 -26.90 -1.60 9.50
CA SER A 769 -27.28 -1.37 8.10
C SER A 769 -28.76 -1.62 7.85
N ARG A 770 -29.32 -2.72 8.38
CA ARG A 770 -30.76 -3.02 8.25
C ARG A 770 -31.62 -2.00 8.95
N VAL A 771 -31.21 -1.53 10.13
CA VAL A 771 -31.85 -0.39 10.82
C VAL A 771 -31.81 0.86 9.93
N HIS A 772 -30.64 1.21 9.37
CA HIS A 772 -30.49 2.43 8.58
C HIS A 772 -31.30 2.42 7.26
N PHE A 773 -31.41 1.27 6.61
CA PHE A 773 -32.14 1.12 5.34
C PHE A 773 -33.58 0.60 5.50
N GLU A 774 -34.09 0.50 6.73
CA GLU A 774 -35.40 -0.10 7.07
C GLU A 774 -35.62 -1.47 6.39
N ALA A 775 -34.55 -2.25 6.31
CA ALA A 775 -34.53 -3.50 5.54
C ALA A 775 -35.01 -4.70 6.39
N PRO A 776 -35.52 -5.77 5.76
CA PRO A 776 -35.97 -6.98 6.46
C PRO A 776 -34.94 -7.54 7.45
N MET A 777 -35.36 -7.63 8.71
CA MET A 777 -34.57 -8.08 9.84
C MET A 777 -34.71 -9.59 10.06
N SER A 778 -33.65 -10.24 10.54
CA SER A 778 -33.69 -11.64 10.97
C SER A 778 -34.27 -11.74 12.39
N PRO A 779 -34.66 -12.94 12.86
CA PRO A 779 -35.11 -13.12 14.24
C PRO A 779 -34.11 -12.64 15.30
N LEU A 780 -32.81 -12.69 15.03
CA LEU A 780 -31.78 -12.13 15.92
C LEU A 780 -31.74 -10.60 15.87
N ASP A 781 -31.81 -10.02 14.67
CA ASP A 781 -31.82 -8.56 14.50
C ASP A 781 -33.03 -7.92 15.20
N LEU A 782 -34.21 -8.57 15.15
CA LEU A 782 -35.41 -8.13 15.85
C LEU A 782 -35.27 -8.18 17.38
N GLU A 783 -34.60 -9.22 17.90
CA GLU A 783 -34.29 -9.33 19.32
C GLU A 783 -33.32 -8.22 19.76
N ILE A 784 -32.23 -8.01 19.02
CA ILE A 784 -31.26 -6.93 19.29
C ILE A 784 -31.96 -5.56 19.24
N TYR A 785 -32.83 -5.32 18.25
CA TYR A 785 -33.62 -4.09 18.15
C TYR A 785 -34.55 -3.90 19.37
N HIS A 786 -35.21 -4.97 19.82
CA HIS A 786 -36.08 -4.93 21.00
C HIS A 786 -35.29 -4.62 22.27
N GLN A 787 -34.16 -5.30 22.52
CA GLN A 787 -33.34 -5.05 23.71
C GLN A 787 -32.77 -3.63 23.71
N MET A 788 -32.25 -3.13 22.59
CA MET A 788 -31.75 -1.74 22.50
C MET A 788 -32.86 -0.70 22.68
N LYS A 789 -33.98 -0.83 21.98
CA LYS A 789 -35.03 0.21 21.96
C LYS A 789 -35.95 0.17 23.18
N ASN A 790 -36.38 -1.03 23.60
CA ASN A 790 -37.46 -1.18 24.59
C ASN A 790 -36.94 -1.50 25.99
N VAL A 791 -35.75 -2.10 26.13
CA VAL A 791 -35.16 -2.43 27.44
C VAL A 791 -34.09 -1.43 27.85
N ILE A 792 -33.14 -1.11 26.96
CA ILE A 792 -32.11 -0.09 27.19
C ILE A 792 -32.67 1.34 26.97
N GLY A 793 -33.71 1.48 26.14
CA GLY A 793 -34.40 2.76 25.90
C GLY A 793 -33.77 3.65 24.82
N VAL A 794 -32.74 3.19 24.10
CA VAL A 794 -32.02 3.97 23.09
C VAL A 794 -32.29 3.42 21.69
N HIS A 795 -32.86 4.26 20.81
CA HIS A 795 -33.13 3.83 19.43
C HIS A 795 -31.81 3.55 18.67
N PRO A 796 -31.66 2.39 18.00
CA PRO A 796 -30.39 2.02 17.36
C PRO A 796 -29.88 2.99 16.28
N SER A 797 -30.74 3.85 15.71
CA SER A 797 -30.33 4.88 14.76
C SER A 797 -29.66 6.12 15.39
N LEU A 798 -29.66 6.25 16.72
CA LEU A 798 -29.01 7.37 17.42
C LEU A 798 -27.48 7.20 17.49
N TYR A 799 -26.98 5.97 17.55
CA TYR A 799 -25.55 5.67 17.55
C TYR A 799 -24.87 6.19 16.28
N GLU A 800 -23.94 7.14 16.42
CA GLU A 800 -23.21 7.79 15.33
C GLU A 800 -21.84 7.15 15.08
N TYR A 801 -21.23 6.58 16.12
CA TYR A 801 -19.90 5.98 16.08
C TYR A 801 -19.91 4.53 16.59
N LEU A 802 -18.99 3.72 16.05
CA LEU A 802 -18.73 2.35 16.45
C LEU A 802 -17.24 2.22 16.79
N MET A 803 -16.93 2.04 18.06
CA MET A 803 -15.61 1.73 18.56
C MET A 803 -15.45 0.20 18.60
N MET A 804 -14.41 -0.33 17.96
CA MET A 804 -14.06 -1.75 17.93
C MET A 804 -12.81 -1.96 18.79
N ILE A 805 -12.93 -2.88 19.75
CA ILE A 805 -11.93 -3.21 20.77
C ILE A 805 -11.76 -4.72 20.83
N ASP A 806 -10.55 -5.20 21.06
CA ASP A 806 -10.32 -6.64 21.27
C ASP A 806 -10.52 -7.05 22.74
N ALA A 807 -10.91 -8.31 22.98
CA ALA A 807 -11.22 -8.86 24.30
C ALA A 807 -10.01 -9.00 25.27
N ASP A 808 -8.84 -8.52 24.82
CA ASP A 808 -7.57 -8.42 25.54
C ASP A 808 -6.98 -6.98 25.55
N THR A 809 -7.77 -5.97 25.18
CA THR A 809 -7.35 -4.58 25.11
C THR A 809 -7.95 -3.74 26.24
N GLU A 810 -7.10 -3.25 27.13
CA GLU A 810 -7.45 -2.27 28.17
C GLU A 810 -7.46 -0.85 27.58
N VAL A 811 -8.53 -0.08 27.84
CA VAL A 811 -8.71 1.25 27.23
C VAL A 811 -8.54 2.36 28.27
N MET A 812 -7.59 3.27 28.03
CA MET A 812 -7.34 4.40 28.94
C MET A 812 -8.56 5.34 29.05
N PRO A 813 -8.92 5.86 30.25
CA PRO A 813 -10.19 6.54 30.48
C PRO A 813 -10.52 7.72 29.55
N ASP A 814 -9.53 8.49 29.09
CA ASP A 814 -9.75 9.66 28.24
C ASP A 814 -9.79 9.34 26.72
N SER A 815 -9.53 8.08 26.34
CA SER A 815 -9.34 7.69 24.94
C SER A 815 -10.58 7.92 24.09
N LEU A 816 -11.76 7.47 24.54
CA LEU A 816 -13.00 7.63 23.78
C LEU A 816 -13.31 9.11 23.52
N THR A 817 -13.18 9.96 24.55
CA THR A 817 -13.43 11.40 24.47
C THR A 817 -12.48 12.07 23.47
N ARG A 818 -11.21 11.64 23.40
CA ARG A 818 -10.27 12.09 22.36
C ARG A 818 -10.70 11.65 20.95
N LEU A 819 -11.03 10.37 20.76
CA LEU A 819 -11.41 9.85 19.43
C LEU A 819 -12.69 10.53 18.91
N VAL A 820 -13.68 10.75 19.79
CA VAL A 820 -14.91 11.49 19.46
C VAL A 820 -14.61 12.94 19.14
N ALA A 821 -13.79 13.64 19.94
CA ALA A 821 -13.41 15.03 19.65
C ALA A 821 -12.73 15.17 18.28
N CYS A 822 -11.82 14.26 17.92
CA CYS A 822 -11.20 14.25 16.59
C CYS A 822 -12.22 14.05 15.45
N MET A 823 -13.16 13.11 15.61
CA MET A 823 -14.22 12.86 14.61
C MET A 823 -15.27 13.98 14.53
N VAL A 824 -15.57 14.67 15.64
CA VAL A 824 -16.47 15.82 15.64
C VAL A 824 -15.79 17.03 14.99
N HIS A 825 -14.50 17.25 15.25
CA HIS A 825 -13.72 18.35 14.68
C HIS A 825 -13.57 18.25 13.15
N ASP A 826 -13.33 17.05 12.59
CA ASP A 826 -13.33 16.84 11.15
C ASP A 826 -14.36 15.79 10.70
N ALA A 827 -15.45 16.28 10.10
CA ALA A 827 -16.52 15.48 9.52
C ALA A 827 -16.07 14.55 8.36
N LYS A 828 -14.87 14.75 7.78
CA LYS A 828 -14.29 13.87 6.75
C LYS A 828 -13.64 12.62 7.33
N VAL A 829 -13.33 12.58 8.63
CA VAL A 829 -12.75 11.39 9.27
C VAL A 829 -13.81 10.29 9.32
N ILE A 830 -13.61 9.24 8.52
CA ILE A 830 -14.49 8.06 8.45
C ILE A 830 -14.08 7.01 9.48
N GLY A 831 -12.78 6.89 9.76
CA GLY A 831 -12.22 5.98 10.75
C GLY A 831 -10.95 6.57 11.37
N ILE A 832 -10.70 6.20 12.63
CA ILE A 832 -9.56 6.64 13.44
C ILE A 832 -9.09 5.46 14.30
N CYS A 833 -7.82 5.41 14.65
CA CYS A 833 -7.29 4.48 15.65
C CYS A 833 -6.57 5.26 16.75
N GLY A 834 -6.58 4.71 17.96
CA GLY A 834 -5.73 5.21 19.03
C GLY A 834 -4.31 4.65 18.93
N GLU A 835 -3.47 5.07 19.86
CA GLU A 835 -2.19 4.42 20.12
C GLU A 835 -2.45 3.07 20.81
N THR A 836 -1.58 2.08 20.57
CA THR A 836 -1.63 0.76 21.25
C THR A 836 -0.24 0.44 21.75
N GLN A 837 -0.14 0.06 23.02
CA GLN A 837 1.11 -0.32 23.70
C GLN A 837 0.94 -1.70 24.34
N LEU A 838 2.05 -2.36 24.66
CA LEU A 838 2.04 -3.67 25.34
C LEU A 838 2.12 -3.44 26.85
N ILE A 839 1.32 -4.15 27.64
CA ILE A 839 1.37 -4.03 29.12
C ILE A 839 2.46 -4.96 29.71
N ASN A 840 2.83 -6.03 29.00
CA ASN A 840 3.75 -7.07 29.45
C ASN A 840 5.15 -6.98 28.82
N GLU A 841 5.64 -5.76 28.58
CA GLU A 841 6.89 -5.46 27.86
C GLU A 841 8.08 -6.29 28.36
N ASP A 842 8.29 -6.32 29.68
CA ASP A 842 9.45 -6.96 30.33
C ASP A 842 9.27 -8.45 30.66
N PHE A 843 8.18 -9.11 30.23
CA PHE A 843 7.91 -10.49 30.61
C PHE A 843 8.92 -11.50 30.01
N SER A 844 9.39 -11.26 28.79
CA SER A 844 10.40 -12.10 28.14
C SER A 844 11.17 -11.33 27.06
N TRP A 845 12.30 -11.89 26.61
CA TRP A 845 13.05 -11.35 25.49
C TRP A 845 12.21 -11.20 24.19
N THR A 846 11.18 -12.03 24.01
CA THR A 846 10.28 -11.89 22.86
C THR A 846 9.30 -10.73 23.03
N THR A 847 8.76 -10.49 24.23
CA THR A 847 7.87 -9.33 24.47
C THR A 847 8.64 -8.02 24.36
N MET A 848 9.88 -7.96 24.86
CA MET A 848 10.76 -6.79 24.70
C MET A 848 11.01 -6.42 23.23
N ILE A 849 11.11 -7.41 22.32
CA ILE A 849 11.23 -7.16 20.88
C ILE A 849 9.89 -6.67 20.29
N GLN A 850 8.76 -7.22 20.75
CA GLN A 850 7.43 -6.81 20.29
C GLN A 850 7.13 -5.33 20.60
N VAL A 851 7.69 -4.75 21.68
CA VAL A 851 7.59 -3.30 21.96
C VAL A 851 8.07 -2.46 20.76
N TYR A 852 9.22 -2.81 20.17
CA TYR A 852 9.74 -2.12 18.99
C TYR A 852 8.84 -2.29 17.77
N GLU A 853 8.28 -3.49 17.56
CA GLU A 853 7.36 -3.76 16.45
C GLU A 853 6.07 -2.94 16.58
N TYR A 854 5.45 -2.94 17.76
CA TYR A 854 4.26 -2.13 18.07
C TYR A 854 4.55 -0.63 17.96
N PHE A 855 5.66 -0.15 18.54
CA PHE A 855 6.04 1.26 18.43
C PHE A 855 6.25 1.69 16.97
N ILE A 856 6.93 0.87 16.15
CA ILE A 856 7.15 1.18 14.73
C ILE A 856 5.83 1.17 13.95
N SER A 857 4.95 0.20 14.19
CA SER A 857 3.78 -0.07 13.34
C SER A 857 2.47 0.60 13.79
N HIS A 858 2.20 0.68 15.10
CA HIS A 858 1.01 1.32 15.68
C HIS A 858 1.25 2.80 16.02
N HIS A 859 2.45 3.19 16.44
CA HIS A 859 2.75 4.60 16.77
C HIS A 859 3.42 5.35 15.61
N MET A 860 4.70 5.05 15.30
CA MET A 860 5.49 5.84 14.35
C MET A 860 4.94 5.83 12.92
N ALA A 861 4.57 4.66 12.38
CA ALA A 861 4.00 4.57 11.05
C ALA A 861 2.63 5.26 10.94
N LYS A 862 1.76 5.13 11.95
CA LYS A 862 0.42 5.73 11.96
C LYS A 862 0.45 7.24 12.15
N ALA A 863 1.34 7.76 13.00
CA ALA A 863 1.59 9.19 13.11
C ALA A 863 2.03 9.80 11.77
N PHE A 864 2.94 9.13 11.04
CA PHE A 864 3.36 9.55 9.71
C PHE A 864 2.23 9.45 8.67
N GLU A 865 1.47 8.36 8.63
CA GLU A 865 0.31 8.21 7.72
C GLU A 865 -0.77 9.28 7.97
N SER A 866 -1.00 9.64 9.24
CA SER A 866 -1.94 10.68 9.65
C SER A 866 -1.59 12.06 9.06
N LEU A 867 -0.31 12.38 8.85
CA LEU A 867 0.11 13.63 8.19
C LEU A 867 -0.40 13.76 6.74
N PHE A 868 -0.68 12.63 6.07
CA PHE A 868 -1.26 12.62 4.71
C PHE A 868 -2.79 12.53 4.72
N GLY A 869 -3.43 12.53 5.90
CA GLY A 869 -4.88 12.41 6.05
C GLY A 869 -5.43 11.03 5.67
N SER A 870 -4.59 10.01 5.55
CA SER A 870 -4.98 8.67 5.10
C SER A 870 -4.14 7.59 5.77
N VAL A 871 -4.79 6.77 6.61
CA VAL A 871 -4.20 5.61 7.28
C VAL A 871 -4.40 4.36 6.43
N THR A 872 -3.34 3.59 6.16
CA THR A 872 -3.39 2.44 5.23
C THR A 872 -4.13 1.23 5.80
N CYS A 873 -4.16 1.12 7.13
CA CYS A 873 -4.78 0.04 7.89
C CYS A 873 -5.08 0.56 9.30
N LEU A 874 -6.32 0.43 9.75
CA LEU A 874 -6.73 0.73 11.13
C LEU A 874 -6.60 -0.55 11.97
N PRO A 875 -5.81 -0.56 13.06
CA PRO A 875 -5.68 -1.72 13.94
C PRO A 875 -7.03 -2.15 14.51
N GLY A 876 -7.36 -3.43 14.33
CA GLY A 876 -8.65 -3.98 14.76
C GLY A 876 -8.86 -4.02 16.28
N CYS A 877 -7.77 -3.92 17.06
CA CYS A 877 -7.78 -3.95 18.53
C CYS A 877 -8.18 -2.63 19.19
N PHE A 878 -7.96 -1.49 18.54
CA PHE A 878 -8.41 -0.20 19.06
C PHE A 878 -8.64 0.83 17.94
N CYS A 879 -9.85 0.80 17.36
CA CYS A 879 -10.26 1.76 16.34
C CYS A 879 -11.72 2.18 16.50
N MET A 880 -12.08 3.30 15.88
CA MET A 880 -13.44 3.82 15.85
C MET A 880 -13.82 4.23 14.43
N TYR A 881 -15.06 3.96 14.06
CA TYR A 881 -15.63 4.24 12.74
C TYR A 881 -16.86 5.13 12.86
N ARG A 882 -17.03 6.04 11.91
CA ARG A 882 -18.25 6.81 11.71
C ARG A 882 -19.27 5.96 10.95
N LEU A 883 -20.45 5.77 11.52
CA LEU A 883 -21.51 4.97 10.91
C LEU A 883 -22.16 5.69 9.71
N ARG A 884 -22.41 6.99 9.85
CA ARG A 884 -23.10 7.84 8.85
C ARG A 884 -22.44 9.21 8.74
N THR A 885 -22.50 9.83 7.57
CA THR A 885 -22.12 11.23 7.37
C THR A 885 -23.06 12.18 8.13
N ALA A 886 -22.67 13.44 8.32
CA ALA A 886 -23.54 14.49 8.86
C ALA A 886 -24.84 14.73 8.04
N ARG A 887 -24.91 14.24 6.79
CA ARG A 887 -26.11 14.26 5.93
C ARG A 887 -26.91 12.95 5.97
N GLY A 888 -26.65 12.08 6.96
CA GLY A 888 -27.32 10.79 7.12
C GLY A 888 -26.84 9.68 6.18
N MET A 889 -26.08 9.97 5.11
CA MET A 889 -25.60 8.94 4.17
C MET A 889 -24.73 7.89 4.87
N PRO A 890 -24.89 6.59 4.57
CA PRO A 890 -24.17 5.52 5.25
C PRO A 890 -22.72 5.41 4.81
N LEU A 891 -21.83 5.17 5.79
CA LEU A 891 -20.40 4.95 5.57
C LEU A 891 -20.08 3.46 5.74
N ILE A 892 -19.55 3.04 6.90
CA ILE A 892 -19.19 1.63 7.13
C ILE A 892 -20.41 0.69 7.15
N VAL A 893 -21.63 1.22 7.41
CA VAL A 893 -22.90 0.48 7.30
C VAL A 893 -23.50 0.46 5.90
N SER A 894 -22.78 0.96 4.89
CA SER A 894 -23.20 0.90 3.49
C SER A 894 -23.27 -0.54 2.99
N LYS A 895 -24.33 -0.88 2.24
CA LYS A 895 -24.53 -2.22 1.67
C LYS A 895 -23.34 -2.67 0.82
N ASN A 896 -22.65 -1.75 0.13
CA ASN A 896 -21.48 -2.10 -0.70
C ASN A 896 -20.32 -2.55 0.19
N VAL A 897 -19.92 -1.71 1.17
CA VAL A 897 -18.83 -2.00 2.13
C VAL A 897 -19.11 -3.30 2.87
N ILE A 898 -20.35 -3.51 3.30
CA ILE A 898 -20.80 -4.73 3.97
C ILE A 898 -20.74 -5.95 3.04
N ASN A 899 -21.17 -5.85 1.78
CA ASN A 899 -21.10 -7.00 0.87
C ASN A 899 -19.64 -7.36 0.54
N ASP A 900 -18.80 -6.38 0.26
CA ASP A 900 -17.37 -6.57 -0.02
C ASP A 900 -16.67 -7.19 1.22
N TYR A 901 -16.97 -6.68 2.42
CA TYR A 901 -16.44 -7.24 3.68
C TYR A 901 -17.18 -8.51 4.16
N ALA A 902 -18.23 -8.97 3.47
CA ALA A 902 -18.90 -10.26 3.67
C ALA A 902 -18.42 -11.37 2.71
N GLU A 903 -17.55 -11.08 1.73
CA GLU A 903 -17.07 -12.10 0.80
C GLU A 903 -16.33 -13.25 1.50
N ASN A 904 -16.85 -14.47 1.35
CA ASN A 904 -16.13 -15.71 1.64
C ASN A 904 -14.98 -15.87 0.61
N HIS A 905 -13.79 -16.32 1.03
CA HIS A 905 -12.56 -16.36 0.21
C HIS A 905 -12.05 -17.79 -0.08
#